data_AF-A0A1W1D0F0-F1
#
_entry.id   AF-A0A1W1D0F0-F1
#
_cell.length_a   1.000
_cell.length_b   1.000
_cell.length_c   1.000
_cell.angle_alpha   90.00
_cell.angle_beta   90.00
_cell.angle_gamma   90.00
#
_symmetry.space_group_name_H-M   'P 1'
#
loop_
_entity.id
_entity.type
_entity.pdbx_description
1 polymer ?
#
loop_
_entity_poly.entity_id
_entity_poly.type
_entity_poly.pdbx_seq_one_letter_code
_entity_poly.pdbx_strand_id
1 'polypeptide(L)'
;MTKSMKNDTNFIEGRRSFLKGSAYTVAGATLAVGVFQTVASTPVQAESKFTPTPKNLAFYPPLEEWNSFSELSGEDWKRGGTLRNGVQSEDNPDGIKATEYMLVPTSCSNCEASCGLTAWVDLSTYKAGGQLAVRKYMGNPLHSGSRGRNCAKGYATQSQMYDPDRIPFPLMRAPGSKRGEGKWVRTTWDEAMAKIGKKMGDTLRVGDEISKKSIMYHVGRPNENGFGHRVPHSMGLDGYDSHTNICSAGARQGTIQWSNDDRNSPDWSNAKLIFLQSSHAADAGHYFQQAAGRIAEARKKGAKMVVMDPRLSNSAGMADLWVPCWPGTETALYLYLANRILNEKGINGEDLVNHNFVKNWVNWDHLMKDREYLQVLLEKKYIKSIPEGNTYEDFITMISEMYSPYTLDFVAEECRIEKRIVTKLYDMFIDAGARVATYIWRAGPIGHKGGWMIARSAFLPFVLRGAMAGDKGGVGLHHWHVISVNGKGDASTQHGARPPKVDVWNEIAWPPEYPLSSYEMSHIMPHLLLDTEWRDKWTKKGLKIPEKLAVWMPRMYNPVWINPDGFRWIELLKREDKIEMSFNLSPTWSETNWYCDFILPVGLAGERHDQHSEATEPKRWLSFRQPALRVALEKMGWKPKDPTRATLEAHIKAGLGEVWEEVEFWANIMVHYVDPDGSLGVRKHWASKVDPTRAVTIPEWYQAAFDKLPNLRKKAKETYPESKYPNYELMSAMGTWLEEDNIFKPQERPLKKVGTKYISHGHEYDETQVVKDEFGCLMATDAHGKTKAIGVEVDGELVQGFHTLTKKLDFYCEWFKDWKWPEYAIPIYPTTKEDRVKMTHVVSQVHHDFMTKDNEFALNTVFRLPYNIHTRSVNSKHLMEISQNHNPVWIYTEDAKKLGIKRGDAVKVTIEDTVSGLESGYFIAMAVPTEATMPGVMACSHHAGRWKLKNAVEIPGFEHKLGVMGLGAPLYDMTMDGKIGTLKPTQGIVEGMEENKDSWQFKQYNRDLDNIWWDGLSGSWQNAVAPSHPDPIAGNHAWHQKVRVELAGKDDVIGDIYVNYENNMKVYQAWRDDLTRPLDETDTLRRPQHIKRPAVPLSDKAYAVKLKA
;
A
#
# COMPACT_ATOMS: atom_id res chain seq x y z
N MET A 1 25.72 29.85 -14.83
CA MET A 1 26.98 29.54 -14.14
C MET A 1 28.02 30.59 -14.50
N THR A 2 28.60 31.30 -13.51
CA THR A 2 29.89 31.98 -13.66
C THR A 2 30.82 31.52 -12.53
N LYS A 3 32.05 31.21 -12.93
CA LYS A 3 33.19 30.74 -12.13
C LYS A 3 33.57 31.80 -11.09
N SER A 4 33.42 31.49 -9.80
CA SER A 4 34.29 31.95 -8.71
C SER A 4 33.69 31.49 -7.40
N MET A 5 34.24 30.44 -6.79
CA MET A 5 34.25 30.17 -5.35
C MET A 5 34.90 28.79 -5.15
N LYS A 6 36.23 28.76 -5.26
CA LYS A 6 37.06 27.72 -4.64
C LYS A 6 37.64 28.34 -3.37
N ASN A 7 37.60 27.55 -2.30
CA ASN A 7 38.17 27.78 -0.98
C ASN A 7 37.44 28.81 -0.13
N ASP A 8 36.41 28.35 0.60
CA ASP A 8 36.15 28.91 1.92
C ASP A 8 35.49 27.87 2.84
N THR A 9 36.18 27.55 3.93
CA THR A 9 35.68 26.74 5.06
C THR A 9 34.44 27.35 5.74
N ASN A 10 34.02 28.54 5.31
CA ASN A 10 32.83 29.28 5.76
C ASN A 10 31.49 28.80 5.21
N PHE A 11 31.43 27.89 4.22
CA PHE A 11 30.13 27.44 3.67
C PHE A 11 29.34 26.54 4.64
N ILE A 12 30.04 25.68 5.39
CA ILE A 12 29.39 24.76 6.34
C ILE A 12 28.93 25.52 7.60
N GLU A 13 29.72 26.45 8.12
CA GLU A 13 29.32 27.33 9.22
C GLU A 13 28.24 28.33 8.79
N GLY A 14 28.33 28.90 7.58
CA GLY A 14 27.30 29.76 7.01
C GLY A 14 25.95 29.05 6.84
N ARG A 15 25.94 27.77 6.42
CA ARG A 15 24.70 26.98 6.31
C ARG A 15 24.15 26.57 7.67
N ARG A 16 25.01 26.30 8.67
CA ARG A 16 24.60 26.00 10.05
C ARG A 16 24.08 27.24 10.77
N SER A 17 24.66 28.41 10.51
CA SER A 17 24.21 29.72 10.98
C SER A 17 22.98 30.23 10.24
N PHE A 18 22.82 29.92 8.95
CA PHE A 18 21.59 30.16 8.20
C PHE A 18 20.45 29.28 8.70
N LEU A 19 20.69 27.99 8.96
CA LEU A 19 19.69 27.08 9.53
C LEU A 19 19.35 27.40 10.99
N LYS A 20 20.33 27.83 11.80
CA LYS A 20 20.07 28.38 13.13
C LYS A 20 19.34 29.73 13.05
N GLY A 21 19.71 30.60 12.12
CA GLY A 21 19.08 31.90 11.89
C GLY A 21 17.64 31.79 11.39
N SER A 22 17.33 30.80 10.56
CA SER A 22 15.97 30.47 10.12
C SER A 22 15.14 29.81 11.23
N ALA A 23 15.76 29.08 12.16
CA ALA A 23 15.10 28.65 13.39
C ALA A 23 14.83 29.83 14.37
N TYR A 24 15.68 30.86 14.39
CA TYR A 24 15.49 32.06 15.21
C TYR A 24 14.55 33.10 14.60
N THR A 25 14.35 33.15 13.28
CA THR A 25 13.35 34.07 12.66
C THR A 25 11.92 33.62 12.96
N VAL A 26 11.69 32.32 13.17
CA VAL A 26 10.41 31.79 13.67
C VAL A 26 10.17 32.17 15.14
N ALA A 27 11.22 32.41 15.93
CA ALA A 27 11.11 32.87 17.31
C ALA A 27 11.06 34.41 17.43
N GLY A 28 11.77 35.14 16.56
CA GLY A 28 11.91 36.60 16.56
C GLY A 28 10.65 37.38 16.21
N ALA A 29 9.66 36.74 15.57
CA ALA A 29 8.33 37.32 15.34
C ALA A 29 7.59 37.65 16.65
N THR A 30 8.03 37.12 17.80
CA THR A 30 7.39 37.34 19.11
C THR A 30 7.89 38.62 19.81
N LEU A 31 9.04 39.17 19.41
CA LEU A 31 9.66 40.33 20.09
C LEU A 31 9.45 41.67 19.36
N ALA A 32 8.90 41.67 18.15
CA ALA A 32 8.68 42.88 17.35
C ALA A 32 7.31 43.56 17.58
N VAL A 33 6.50 43.08 18.53
CA VAL A 33 5.17 43.66 18.83
C VAL A 33 5.29 45.01 19.55
N GLY A 34 6.45 45.34 20.14
CA GLY A 34 6.61 46.52 20.99
C GLY A 34 7.13 47.81 20.34
N VAL A 35 7.42 47.86 19.03
CA VAL A 35 8.22 48.99 18.46
C VAL A 35 7.55 49.75 17.31
N PHE A 36 6.32 49.42 16.91
CA PHE A 36 5.56 50.21 15.91
C PHE A 36 4.22 50.70 16.46
N GLN A 37 4.26 51.57 17.46
CA GLN A 37 3.17 52.52 17.71
C GLN A 37 3.65 53.90 17.25
N THR A 38 3.09 54.38 16.13
CA THR A 38 2.76 55.78 15.77
C THR A 38 2.96 56.03 14.27
N VAL A 39 1.91 55.85 13.46
CA VAL A 39 1.60 56.75 12.33
C VAL A 39 0.08 56.77 12.12
N ALA A 40 -0.48 57.98 12.23
CA ALA A 40 -1.76 58.51 11.79
C ALA A 40 -2.93 57.57 11.43
N SER A 41 -4.00 57.71 12.21
CA SER A 41 -5.38 57.32 11.90
C SER A 41 -5.88 58.00 10.61
N THR A 42 -6.20 57.20 9.58
CA THR A 42 -7.03 57.61 8.45
C THR A 42 -8.29 56.74 8.44
N PRO A 43 -9.51 57.31 8.43
CA PRO A 43 -10.75 56.56 8.54
C PRO A 43 -11.30 56.19 7.16
N VAL A 44 -11.13 54.93 6.73
CA VAL A 44 -12.14 54.16 6.00
C VAL A 44 -11.92 52.69 6.36
N GLN A 45 -12.59 52.26 7.43
CA GLN A 45 -12.65 50.86 7.80
C GLN A 45 -13.75 50.21 6.96
N ALA A 46 -13.38 49.65 5.80
CA ALA A 46 -14.10 48.49 5.34
C ALA A 46 -13.73 47.37 6.31
N GLU A 47 -14.67 46.94 7.15
CA GLU A 47 -14.50 45.77 8.03
C GLU A 47 -14.22 44.53 7.19
N SER A 48 -12.95 44.32 6.90
CA SER A 48 -12.47 43.14 6.20
C SER A 48 -11.85 42.22 7.26
N LYS A 49 -12.45 41.03 7.45
CA LYS A 49 -12.01 39.98 8.39
C LYS A 49 -10.63 39.36 8.01
N PHE A 50 -9.75 40.08 7.33
CA PHE A 50 -8.44 39.53 6.93
C PHE A 50 -7.43 39.74 8.05
N THR A 51 -7.02 38.66 8.72
CA THR A 51 -5.92 38.70 9.70
C THR A 51 -4.60 38.46 8.97
N PRO A 52 -3.67 39.43 8.95
CA PRO A 52 -2.43 39.31 8.17
C PRO A 52 -1.39 38.34 8.75
N THR A 53 -1.59 37.86 9.99
CA THR A 53 -0.67 36.90 10.64
C THR A 53 -1.44 35.90 11.51
N PRO A 54 -1.46 34.59 11.14
CA PRO A 54 -2.08 33.55 11.96
C PRO A 54 -1.34 33.39 13.31
N LYS A 55 -2.06 33.32 14.43
CA LYS A 55 -1.46 33.05 15.78
C LYS A 55 -0.87 31.64 15.89
N ASN A 56 -1.21 30.73 14.98
CA ASN A 56 -0.69 29.38 14.88
C ASN A 56 -0.58 28.98 13.39
N LEU A 57 0.21 27.94 13.08
CA LEU A 57 0.41 27.45 11.70
C LEU A 57 -0.89 26.96 11.00
N ALA A 58 -2.01 26.86 11.72
CA ALA A 58 -3.30 26.42 11.19
C ALA A 58 -4.20 27.63 10.89
N PHE A 59 -3.89 28.37 9.83
CA PHE A 59 -4.86 29.32 9.28
C PHE A 59 -5.92 28.55 8.49
N TYR A 60 -7.06 28.29 9.12
CA TYR A 60 -8.27 27.74 8.49
C TYR A 60 -9.49 28.54 8.96
N PRO A 61 -10.42 28.89 8.06
CA PRO A 61 -11.68 29.46 8.48
C PRO A 61 -12.52 28.43 9.26
N PRO A 62 -13.43 28.89 10.13
CA PRO A 62 -14.46 28.03 10.72
C PRO A 62 -15.25 27.25 9.65
N LEU A 63 -15.75 26.07 10.00
CA LEU A 63 -16.40 25.15 9.05
C LEU A 63 -17.61 25.79 8.34
N GLU A 64 -18.35 26.63 9.06
CA GLU A 64 -19.50 27.40 8.56
C GLU A 64 -19.14 28.38 7.44
N GLU A 65 -17.88 28.84 7.38
CA GLU A 65 -17.37 29.74 6.34
C GLU A 65 -16.77 28.96 5.14
N TRP A 66 -16.75 27.62 5.15
CA TRP A 66 -16.14 26.84 4.05
C TRP A 66 -16.89 26.94 2.71
N ASN A 67 -18.13 27.40 2.70
CA ASN A 67 -18.87 27.62 1.45
C ASN A 67 -18.44 28.89 0.70
N SER A 68 -17.84 29.86 1.41
CA SER A 68 -17.30 31.09 0.84
C SER A 68 -16.34 31.72 1.84
N PHE A 69 -15.05 31.61 1.54
CA PHE A 69 -13.96 32.19 2.33
C PHE A 69 -13.02 32.98 1.43
N SER A 70 -12.76 34.23 1.78
CA SER A 70 -11.84 35.07 1.02
C SER A 70 -10.43 35.01 1.60
N GLU A 71 -9.43 34.83 0.74
CA GLU A 71 -8.01 34.89 1.07
C GLU A 71 -7.32 35.92 0.15
N LEU A 72 -6.42 36.72 0.70
CA LEU A 72 -5.60 37.63 -0.09
C LEU A 72 -4.63 36.85 -0.99
N SER A 73 -4.39 37.36 -2.19
CA SER A 73 -3.46 36.74 -3.14
C SER A 73 -2.07 36.63 -2.53
N GLY A 74 -1.50 35.43 -2.56
CA GLY A 74 -0.12 35.18 -2.14
C GLY A 74 0.93 35.85 -3.03
N GLU A 75 0.55 36.50 -4.14
CA GLU A 75 1.47 37.30 -4.97
C GLU A 75 1.81 38.66 -4.36
N ASP A 76 1.23 38.99 -3.21
CA ASP A 76 1.46 40.22 -2.46
C ASP A 76 2.94 40.50 -2.16
N TRP A 77 3.79 39.47 -1.98
CA TRP A 77 5.23 39.67 -1.81
C TRP A 77 5.89 40.38 -3.00
N LYS A 78 5.33 40.23 -4.22
CA LYS A 78 5.80 40.93 -5.43
C LYS A 78 5.46 42.43 -5.40
N ARG A 79 4.58 42.86 -4.49
CA ARG A 79 4.00 44.21 -4.42
C ARG A 79 4.27 44.92 -3.08
N GLY A 80 5.17 44.39 -2.24
CA GLY A 80 5.63 45.05 -1.02
C GLY A 80 4.87 44.71 0.27
N GLY A 81 3.93 43.77 0.24
CA GLY A 81 3.25 43.24 1.43
C GLY A 81 1.89 43.87 1.77
N THR A 82 1.07 43.10 2.49
CA THR A 82 -0.34 43.42 2.87
C THR A 82 -0.55 44.77 3.52
N LEU A 83 0.47 45.30 4.20
CA LEU A 83 0.42 46.54 4.93
C LEU A 83 0.52 47.80 4.05
N ARG A 84 0.83 47.69 2.75
CA ARG A 84 1.15 48.86 1.91
C ARG A 84 0.04 49.29 0.95
N ASN A 85 -0.76 48.36 0.43
CA ASN A 85 -1.66 48.64 -0.70
C ASN A 85 -3.14 48.32 -0.45
N GLY A 86 -3.54 47.87 0.74
CA GLY A 86 -4.94 47.50 1.03
C GLY A 86 -5.48 46.36 0.15
N VAL A 87 -6.80 46.12 0.17
CA VAL A 87 -7.48 45.12 -0.67
C VAL A 87 -7.92 45.76 -1.98
N GLN A 88 -7.86 45.00 -3.08
CA GLN A 88 -8.28 45.47 -4.40
C GLN A 88 -9.78 45.78 -4.42
N SER A 89 -10.14 46.97 -4.91
CA SER A 89 -11.52 47.42 -5.12
C SER A 89 -11.58 48.36 -6.33
N GLU A 90 -12.78 48.84 -6.70
CA GLU A 90 -12.92 49.89 -7.74
C GLU A 90 -12.17 51.17 -7.34
N ASP A 91 -12.23 51.57 -6.07
CA ASP A 91 -11.54 52.75 -5.53
C ASP A 91 -10.05 52.51 -5.24
N ASN A 92 -9.60 51.26 -5.24
CA ASN A 92 -8.22 50.86 -5.00
C ASN A 92 -7.80 49.76 -6.00
N PRO A 93 -7.66 50.10 -7.30
CA PRO A 93 -7.36 49.12 -8.34
C PRO A 93 -6.00 48.44 -8.17
N ASP A 94 -5.06 49.10 -7.48
CA ASP A 94 -3.72 48.61 -7.18
C ASP A 94 -3.65 47.74 -5.92
N GLY A 95 -4.77 47.59 -5.19
CA GLY A 95 -4.86 46.78 -4.00
C GLY A 95 -4.62 45.28 -4.24
N ILE A 96 -4.49 44.54 -3.14
CA ILE A 96 -4.22 43.11 -3.19
C ILE A 96 -5.48 42.37 -3.57
N LYS A 97 -5.38 41.58 -4.65
CA LYS A 97 -6.48 40.76 -5.13
C LYS A 97 -6.93 39.79 -4.03
N ALA A 98 -8.19 39.86 -3.63
CA ALA A 98 -8.83 38.81 -2.83
C ALA A 98 -9.33 37.70 -3.76
N THR A 99 -9.14 36.45 -3.37
CA THR A 99 -9.75 35.28 -4.04
C THR A 99 -10.71 34.64 -3.07
N GLU A 100 -11.97 34.52 -3.49
CA GLU A 100 -13.00 33.79 -2.78
C GLU A 100 -12.91 32.31 -3.13
N TYR A 101 -12.87 31.47 -2.10
CA TYR A 101 -12.78 30.02 -2.21
C TYR A 101 -13.97 29.33 -1.57
N MET A 102 -14.40 28.23 -2.18
CA MET A 102 -15.13 27.18 -1.49
C MET A 102 -14.15 26.07 -1.08
N LEU A 103 -14.16 25.68 0.19
CA LEU A 103 -13.35 24.60 0.73
C LEU A 103 -14.18 23.31 0.73
N VAL A 104 -13.82 22.37 -0.13
CA VAL A 104 -14.48 21.06 -0.21
C VAL A 104 -13.56 19.99 0.39
N PRO A 105 -13.96 19.28 1.46
CA PRO A 105 -13.13 18.23 2.01
C PRO A 105 -13.09 17.01 1.09
N THR A 106 -11.97 16.32 1.06
CA THR A 106 -11.76 15.07 0.31
C THR A 106 -10.59 14.31 0.93
N SER A 107 -10.06 13.27 0.28
CA SER A 107 -8.92 12.50 0.79
C SER A 107 -7.90 12.19 -0.30
N CYS A 108 -6.61 12.28 0.05
CA CYS A 108 -5.50 11.99 -0.86
C CYS A 108 -5.54 10.53 -1.35
N SER A 109 -5.13 10.27 -2.59
CA SER A 109 -5.03 8.91 -3.17
C SER A 109 -3.58 8.49 -3.50
N ASN A 110 -2.59 9.26 -3.05
CA ASN A 110 -1.20 9.01 -3.43
C ASN A 110 -0.53 7.90 -2.62
N CYS A 111 -0.88 7.71 -1.34
CA CYS A 111 -0.43 6.58 -0.53
C CYS A 111 -1.61 5.94 0.24
N GLU A 112 -1.41 4.81 0.92
CA GLU A 112 -2.49 4.10 1.64
C GLU A 112 -2.89 4.86 2.89
N ALA A 113 -2.11 5.85 3.31
CA ALA A 113 -2.48 6.70 4.43
C ALA A 113 -3.77 7.46 4.17
N SER A 114 -4.18 7.73 2.92
CA SER A 114 -5.41 8.48 2.61
C SER A 114 -5.64 9.72 3.50
N CYS A 115 -4.60 10.54 3.63
CA CYS A 115 -4.65 11.75 4.47
C CYS A 115 -5.77 12.68 4.00
N GLY A 116 -6.51 13.28 4.95
CA GLY A 116 -7.58 14.22 4.65
C GLY A 116 -7.06 15.48 3.97
N LEU A 117 -7.73 15.90 2.90
CA LEU A 117 -7.44 17.11 2.14
C LEU A 117 -8.65 18.06 2.15
N THR A 118 -8.42 19.33 1.89
CA THR A 118 -9.45 20.27 1.42
C THR A 118 -9.03 20.81 0.07
N ALA A 119 -9.92 20.71 -0.91
CA ALA A 119 -9.79 21.35 -2.21
C ALA A 119 -10.30 22.79 -2.09
N TRP A 120 -9.47 23.77 -2.47
CA TRP A 120 -9.84 25.19 -2.45
C TRP A 120 -10.28 25.57 -3.86
N VAL A 121 -11.59 25.59 -4.08
CA VAL A 121 -12.24 25.84 -5.37
C VAL A 121 -12.41 27.35 -5.56
N ASP A 122 -11.85 27.90 -6.64
CA ASP A 122 -11.84 29.35 -6.91
C ASP A 122 -13.21 29.82 -7.43
N LEU A 123 -13.96 30.53 -6.58
CA LEU A 123 -15.25 31.11 -6.93
C LEU A 123 -15.12 32.45 -7.65
N SER A 124 -14.06 33.22 -7.39
CA SER A 124 -13.84 34.52 -8.03
C SER A 124 -13.63 34.37 -9.54
N THR A 125 -12.78 33.43 -9.95
CA THR A 125 -12.54 33.13 -11.37
C THR A 125 -13.81 32.59 -12.05
N TYR A 126 -14.57 31.74 -11.34
CA TYR A 126 -15.85 31.25 -11.83
C TYR A 126 -16.88 32.37 -12.03
N LYS A 127 -17.03 33.29 -11.07
CA LYS A 127 -17.97 34.42 -11.18
C LYS A 127 -17.61 35.38 -12.32
N ALA A 128 -16.31 35.52 -12.62
CA ALA A 128 -15.83 36.40 -13.69
C ALA A 128 -15.91 35.77 -15.10
N GLY A 129 -15.76 34.45 -15.24
CA GLY A 129 -15.59 33.81 -16.55
C GLY A 129 -16.16 32.40 -16.69
N GLY A 130 -16.94 31.93 -15.72
CA GLY A 130 -17.64 30.63 -15.76
C GLY A 130 -16.78 29.38 -15.53
N GLN A 131 -15.45 29.51 -15.46
CA GLN A 131 -14.54 28.38 -15.28
C GLN A 131 -14.33 28.06 -13.80
N LEU A 132 -14.72 26.86 -13.38
CA LEU A 132 -14.52 26.37 -12.02
C LEU A 132 -13.24 25.54 -11.94
N ALA A 133 -12.42 25.75 -10.92
CA ALA A 133 -11.18 24.99 -10.76
C ALA A 133 -10.68 24.96 -9.31
N VAL A 134 -9.90 23.93 -8.98
CA VAL A 134 -9.20 23.80 -7.71
C VAL A 134 -7.86 24.53 -7.79
N ARG A 135 -7.66 25.56 -6.96
CA ARG A 135 -6.43 26.37 -6.98
C ARG A 135 -5.35 25.86 -6.04
N LYS A 136 -5.69 25.09 -5.02
CA LYS A 136 -4.74 24.39 -4.14
C LYS A 136 -5.44 23.28 -3.36
N TYR A 137 -4.64 22.33 -2.89
CA TYR A 137 -5.03 21.36 -1.87
C TYR A 137 -4.30 21.66 -0.56
N MET A 138 -5.02 21.65 0.54
CA MET A 138 -4.45 21.75 1.90
C MET A 138 -4.91 20.56 2.75
N GLY A 139 -4.39 20.40 3.95
CA GLY A 139 -4.75 19.27 4.82
C GLY A 139 -6.02 19.54 5.60
N ASN A 140 -6.98 18.61 5.58
CA ASN A 140 -8.21 18.74 6.36
C ASN A 140 -7.89 18.74 7.87
N PRO A 141 -8.13 19.85 8.59
CA PRO A 141 -7.82 19.93 10.03
C PRO A 141 -8.71 19.01 10.87
N LEU A 142 -9.90 18.66 10.38
CA LEU A 142 -10.86 17.79 11.07
C LEU A 142 -10.48 16.30 11.00
N HIS A 143 -9.61 15.93 10.06
CA HIS A 143 -9.28 14.52 9.81
C HIS A 143 -8.48 13.92 10.98
N SER A 144 -9.03 12.89 11.64
CA SER A 144 -8.46 12.29 12.87
C SER A 144 -7.02 11.79 12.67
N GLY A 145 -6.75 11.09 11.57
CA GLY A 145 -5.42 10.61 11.22
C GLY A 145 -4.41 11.73 10.98
N SER A 146 -4.52 12.50 9.89
CA SER A 146 -3.52 13.52 9.50
C SER A 146 -3.55 14.82 10.31
N ARG A 147 -4.68 15.22 10.90
CA ARG A 147 -4.85 16.47 11.67
C ARG A 147 -4.31 17.70 10.92
N GLY A 148 -4.71 17.84 9.65
CA GLY A 148 -4.26 18.91 8.77
C GLY A 148 -2.85 18.79 8.18
N ARG A 149 -2.06 17.78 8.55
CA ARG A 149 -0.68 17.61 8.06
C ARG A 149 -0.62 16.81 6.77
N ASN A 150 0.11 17.31 5.77
CA ASN A 150 0.31 16.66 4.48
C ASN A 150 1.80 16.58 4.11
N CYS A 151 2.14 15.61 3.25
CA CYS A 151 3.45 15.53 2.60
C CYS A 151 3.42 16.21 1.23
N ALA A 152 4.58 16.35 0.57
CA ALA A 152 4.70 16.92 -0.78
C ALA A 152 3.70 16.31 -1.78
N LYS A 153 3.50 14.99 -1.70
CA LYS A 153 2.53 14.25 -2.50
C LYS A 153 1.08 14.72 -2.32
N GLY A 154 0.70 15.13 -1.12
CA GLY A 154 -0.65 15.64 -0.85
C GLY A 154 -0.89 16.99 -1.54
N TYR A 155 0.08 17.90 -1.44
CA TYR A 155 0.03 19.20 -2.11
C TYR A 155 0.10 19.09 -3.64
N ALA A 156 0.86 18.13 -4.16
CA ALA A 156 1.00 17.89 -5.59
C ALA A 156 -0.26 17.37 -6.29
N THR A 157 -1.32 17.02 -5.55
CA THR A 157 -2.61 16.57 -6.10
C THR A 157 -3.16 17.54 -7.16
N GLN A 158 -2.92 18.84 -7.01
CA GLN A 158 -3.29 19.84 -8.02
C GLN A 158 -2.58 19.60 -9.36
N SER A 159 -1.26 19.44 -9.35
CA SER A 159 -0.48 19.22 -10.58
C SER A 159 -0.82 17.89 -11.27
N GLN A 160 -1.29 16.90 -10.51
CA GLN A 160 -1.78 15.63 -11.08
C GLN A 160 -3.16 15.81 -11.73
N MET A 161 -4.04 16.60 -11.10
CA MET A 161 -5.37 16.91 -11.63
C MET A 161 -5.30 17.70 -12.94
N TYR A 162 -4.35 18.63 -13.04
CA TYR A 162 -4.12 19.47 -14.22
C TYR A 162 -2.91 19.03 -15.05
N ASP A 163 -2.65 17.72 -15.06
CA ASP A 163 -1.60 17.08 -15.86
C ASP A 163 -1.77 17.42 -17.36
N PRO A 164 -0.74 17.95 -18.05
CA PRO A 164 -0.81 18.28 -19.47
C PRO A 164 -1.05 17.07 -20.39
N ASP A 165 -0.68 15.85 -19.97
CA ASP A 165 -0.85 14.62 -20.76
C ASP A 165 -2.02 13.76 -20.26
N ARG A 166 -2.93 14.36 -19.51
CA ARG A 166 -4.09 13.67 -18.96
C ARG A 166 -4.99 13.14 -20.08
N ILE A 167 -5.49 11.92 -19.94
CA ILE A 167 -6.40 11.32 -20.93
C ILE A 167 -7.78 12.00 -20.83
N PRO A 168 -8.26 12.72 -21.87
CA PRO A 168 -9.44 13.58 -21.76
C PRO A 168 -10.77 12.90 -22.10
N PHE A 169 -10.74 11.75 -22.78
CA PHE A 169 -11.93 11.00 -23.21
C PHE A 169 -11.62 9.51 -23.40
N PRO A 170 -12.64 8.63 -23.46
CA PRO A 170 -12.45 7.20 -23.72
C PRO A 170 -11.71 6.94 -25.03
N LEU A 171 -10.73 6.04 -24.96
CA LEU A 171 -9.93 5.59 -26.10
C LEU A 171 -10.16 4.09 -26.35
N MET A 172 -10.16 3.72 -27.61
CA MET A 172 -10.18 2.34 -28.07
C MET A 172 -8.99 2.10 -29.00
N ARG A 173 -8.39 0.91 -28.94
CA ARG A 173 -7.39 0.49 -29.93
C ARG A 173 -8.00 0.59 -31.33
N ALA A 174 -7.26 1.15 -32.28
CA ALA A 174 -7.74 1.31 -33.65
C ALA A 174 -8.07 -0.07 -34.28
N PRO A 175 -9.23 -0.22 -34.94
CA PRO A 175 -9.59 -1.47 -35.62
C PRO A 175 -8.48 -1.97 -36.55
N GLY A 176 -8.16 -3.26 -36.49
CA GLY A 176 -7.13 -3.90 -37.32
C GLY A 176 -5.68 -3.70 -36.85
N SER A 177 -5.44 -2.94 -35.77
CA SER A 177 -4.10 -2.81 -35.17
C SER A 177 -3.84 -3.82 -34.06
N LYS A 178 -2.57 -4.18 -33.85
CA LYS A 178 -2.14 -5.06 -32.75
C LYS A 178 -1.91 -4.28 -31.45
N ARG A 179 -2.07 -4.96 -30.31
CA ARG A 179 -1.66 -4.43 -28.99
C ARG A 179 -0.19 -4.02 -29.03
N GLY A 180 0.12 -2.80 -28.58
CA GLY A 180 1.48 -2.23 -28.60
C GLY A 180 1.83 -1.36 -29.81
N GLU A 181 1.03 -1.29 -30.87
CA GLU A 181 1.32 -0.42 -32.04
C GLU A 181 1.12 1.08 -31.76
N GLY A 182 0.41 1.41 -30.68
CA GLY A 182 0.14 2.79 -30.30
C GLY A 182 -0.80 3.54 -31.26
N LYS A 183 -1.73 2.82 -31.90
CA LYS A 183 -2.78 3.37 -32.77
C LYS A 183 -4.11 3.38 -32.02
N TRP A 184 -4.66 4.57 -31.82
CA TRP A 184 -5.84 4.79 -30.98
C TRP A 184 -6.91 5.59 -31.73
N VAL A 185 -8.17 5.33 -31.41
CA VAL A 185 -9.32 6.13 -31.85
C VAL A 185 -10.13 6.55 -30.64
N ARG A 186 -10.76 7.73 -30.72
CA ARG A 186 -11.75 8.14 -29.72
C ARG A 186 -12.98 7.22 -29.80
N THR A 187 -13.56 6.92 -28.66
CA THR A 187 -14.88 6.28 -28.53
C THR A 187 -15.69 7.03 -27.47
N THR A 188 -16.95 6.67 -27.28
CA THR A 188 -17.78 7.21 -26.19
C THR A 188 -17.85 6.23 -25.02
N TRP A 189 -18.24 6.72 -23.84
CA TRP A 189 -18.50 5.86 -22.69
C TRP A 189 -19.57 4.79 -22.98
N ASP A 190 -20.65 5.16 -23.66
CA ASP A 190 -21.74 4.23 -24.01
C ASP A 190 -21.28 3.16 -25.00
N GLU A 191 -20.52 3.52 -26.04
CA GLU A 191 -19.94 2.54 -26.98
C GLU A 191 -18.97 1.57 -26.30
N ALA A 192 -18.10 2.09 -25.44
CA ALA A 192 -17.14 1.27 -24.70
C ALA A 192 -17.86 0.33 -23.73
N MET A 193 -18.81 0.85 -22.93
CA MET A 193 -19.60 0.05 -22.00
C MET A 193 -20.46 -0.99 -22.72
N ALA A 194 -21.02 -0.68 -23.88
CA ALA A 194 -21.77 -1.65 -24.67
C ALA A 194 -20.92 -2.84 -25.11
N LYS A 195 -19.70 -2.59 -25.63
CA LYS A 195 -18.79 -3.65 -26.06
C LYS A 195 -18.27 -4.48 -24.88
N ILE A 196 -17.82 -3.81 -23.82
CA ILE A 196 -17.27 -4.44 -22.61
C ILE A 196 -18.37 -5.22 -21.88
N GLY A 197 -19.51 -4.57 -21.61
CA GLY A 197 -20.64 -5.15 -20.91
C GLY A 197 -21.21 -6.36 -21.65
N LYS A 198 -21.36 -6.27 -22.98
CA LYS A 198 -21.77 -7.43 -23.79
C LYS A 198 -20.80 -8.60 -23.63
N LYS A 199 -19.48 -8.36 -23.73
CA LYS A 199 -18.46 -9.41 -23.57
C LYS A 199 -18.52 -10.07 -22.19
N MET A 200 -18.66 -9.27 -21.13
CA MET A 200 -18.81 -9.76 -19.76
C MET A 200 -20.10 -10.57 -19.60
N GLY A 201 -21.24 -10.04 -20.04
CA GLY A 201 -22.53 -10.71 -19.99
C GLY A 201 -22.56 -12.03 -20.78
N ASP A 202 -22.04 -12.04 -22.00
CA ASP A 202 -21.95 -13.25 -22.83
C ASP A 202 -21.08 -14.33 -22.17
N THR A 203 -19.97 -13.94 -21.54
CA THR A 203 -19.12 -14.86 -20.78
C THR A 203 -19.89 -15.46 -19.61
N LEU A 204 -20.60 -14.63 -18.83
CA LEU A 204 -21.38 -15.09 -17.68
C LEU A 204 -22.55 -16.01 -18.07
N ARG A 205 -23.18 -15.79 -19.23
CA ARG A 205 -24.29 -16.63 -19.74
C ARG A 205 -23.88 -18.07 -20.05
N VAL A 206 -22.58 -18.34 -20.26
CA VAL A 206 -22.08 -19.73 -20.39
C VAL A 206 -22.39 -20.54 -19.13
N GLY A 207 -22.31 -19.91 -17.95
CA GLY A 207 -22.80 -20.47 -16.68
C GLY A 207 -21.94 -21.58 -16.05
N ASP A 208 -20.87 -22.01 -16.71
CA ASP A 208 -19.98 -23.07 -16.24
C ASP A 208 -18.94 -22.56 -15.21
N GLU A 209 -18.08 -23.47 -14.74
CA GLU A 209 -17.03 -23.12 -13.79
C GLU A 209 -15.92 -22.24 -14.40
N ILE A 210 -15.56 -22.43 -15.68
CA ILE A 210 -14.48 -21.68 -16.34
C ILE A 210 -14.89 -20.22 -16.58
N SER A 211 -16.10 -19.99 -17.07
CA SER A 211 -16.67 -18.65 -17.26
C SER A 211 -16.62 -17.82 -15.97
N LYS A 212 -16.85 -18.45 -14.81
CA LYS A 212 -16.80 -17.80 -13.49
C LYS A 212 -15.39 -17.50 -12.96
N LYS A 213 -14.36 -17.93 -13.69
CA LYS A 213 -12.93 -17.68 -13.42
C LYS A 213 -12.26 -16.81 -14.50
N SER A 214 -12.95 -16.55 -15.61
CA SER A 214 -12.36 -15.97 -16.84
C SER A 214 -12.40 -14.45 -16.91
N ILE A 215 -13.08 -13.77 -15.99
CA ILE A 215 -13.11 -12.31 -15.88
C ILE A 215 -12.28 -11.91 -14.65
N MET A 216 -11.21 -11.15 -14.87
CA MET A 216 -10.23 -10.81 -13.83
C MET A 216 -10.17 -9.31 -13.57
N TYR A 217 -10.65 -8.89 -12.40
CA TYR A 217 -10.50 -7.56 -11.83
C TYR A 217 -9.18 -7.45 -11.09
N HIS A 218 -8.17 -6.93 -11.77
CA HIS A 218 -6.79 -6.89 -11.30
C HIS A 218 -6.49 -5.53 -10.67
N VAL A 219 -6.51 -5.49 -9.34
CA VAL A 219 -6.36 -4.27 -8.57
C VAL A 219 -4.91 -4.03 -8.22
N GLY A 220 -4.43 -2.87 -8.64
CA GLY A 220 -3.17 -2.33 -8.15
C GLY A 220 -3.41 -1.83 -6.75
N ARG A 221 -3.66 -0.53 -6.61
CA ARG A 221 -3.92 0.06 -5.29
C ARG A 221 -5.37 -0.17 -4.87
N PRO A 222 -5.67 -0.96 -3.82
CA PRO A 222 -7.03 -1.14 -3.31
C PRO A 222 -7.43 0.06 -2.44
N ASN A 223 -7.22 1.29 -2.92
CA ASN A 223 -7.25 2.55 -2.19
C ASN A 223 -8.69 2.99 -1.81
N GLU A 224 -9.45 2.07 -1.22
CA GLU A 224 -10.85 2.16 -0.80
C GLU A 224 -11.21 0.92 0.07
N ASN A 225 -12.17 1.05 0.99
CA ASN A 225 -12.47 -0.01 1.97
C ASN A 225 -13.64 -0.96 1.58
N GLY A 226 -13.58 -1.60 0.42
CA GLY A 226 -14.36 -2.80 0.05
C GLY A 226 -15.36 -2.71 -1.13
N PHE A 227 -15.52 -1.58 -1.80
CA PHE A 227 -16.37 -1.42 -2.98
C PHE A 227 -15.83 -2.19 -4.19
N GLY A 228 -14.54 -2.13 -4.49
CA GLY A 228 -13.92 -2.85 -5.60
C GLY A 228 -14.03 -4.37 -5.45
N HIS A 229 -13.96 -4.88 -4.21
CA HIS A 229 -14.16 -6.31 -3.92
C HIS A 229 -15.57 -6.78 -4.31
N ARG A 230 -16.56 -5.87 -4.23
CA ARG A 230 -17.95 -6.16 -4.57
C ARG A 230 -18.14 -6.41 -6.07
N VAL A 231 -17.35 -5.79 -6.94
CA VAL A 231 -17.53 -5.85 -8.40
C VAL A 231 -17.54 -7.30 -8.91
N PRO A 232 -16.46 -8.09 -8.76
CA PRO A 232 -16.46 -9.51 -9.15
C PRO A 232 -17.44 -10.35 -8.31
N HIS A 233 -17.60 -10.03 -7.01
CA HIS A 233 -18.50 -10.76 -6.12
C HIS A 233 -19.97 -10.69 -6.60
N SER A 234 -20.42 -9.53 -7.07
CA SER A 234 -21.79 -9.33 -7.58
C SER A 234 -22.09 -10.09 -8.87
N MET A 235 -21.05 -10.48 -9.61
CA MET A 235 -21.14 -11.33 -10.80
C MET A 235 -21.02 -12.84 -10.47
N GLY A 236 -20.84 -13.20 -9.19
CA GLY A 236 -20.63 -14.59 -8.79
C GLY A 236 -19.26 -15.15 -9.19
N LEU A 237 -18.26 -14.28 -9.36
CA LEU A 237 -16.93 -14.63 -9.84
C LEU A 237 -15.91 -14.76 -8.71
N ASP A 238 -14.98 -15.70 -8.88
CA ASP A 238 -13.69 -15.65 -8.19
C ASP A 238 -12.67 -14.94 -9.10
N GLY A 239 -12.86 -13.63 -9.26
CA GLY A 239 -12.16 -12.82 -10.26
C GLY A 239 -11.50 -11.58 -9.67
N TYR A 240 -11.11 -11.60 -8.39
CA TYR A 240 -10.38 -10.51 -7.75
C TYR A 240 -8.92 -10.90 -7.61
N ASP A 241 -8.00 -10.05 -8.06
CA ASP A 241 -6.57 -10.28 -7.96
C ASP A 241 -5.84 -8.99 -7.57
N SER A 242 -5.06 -9.00 -6.49
CA SER A 242 -4.49 -7.77 -5.90
C SER A 242 -2.97 -7.79 -5.85
N HIS A 243 -2.33 -6.61 -5.97
CA HIS A 243 -0.88 -6.50 -5.89
C HIS A 243 -0.28 -6.74 -4.48
N THR A 244 -1.06 -7.26 -3.52
CA THR A 244 -0.64 -7.31 -2.12
C THR A 244 0.60 -8.19 -1.92
N ASN A 245 0.78 -9.22 -2.77
CA ASN A 245 1.94 -10.11 -2.82
C ASN A 245 3.27 -9.41 -3.21
N ILE A 246 3.24 -8.32 -3.99
CA ILE A 246 4.44 -7.50 -4.24
C ILE A 246 4.54 -6.31 -3.29
N CYS A 247 3.53 -6.09 -2.45
CA CYS A 247 3.45 -4.93 -1.58
C CYS A 247 3.82 -5.25 -0.14
N SER A 248 3.18 -6.26 0.46
CA SER A 248 3.20 -6.46 1.92
C SER A 248 2.85 -7.85 2.43
N ALA A 249 2.56 -8.83 1.58
CA ALA A 249 2.04 -10.13 2.00
C ALA A 249 2.95 -10.85 3.01
N GLY A 250 4.29 -10.74 2.88
CA GLY A 250 5.23 -11.37 3.83
C GLY A 250 5.10 -10.85 5.27
N ALA A 251 4.88 -9.55 5.46
CA ALA A 251 4.69 -8.97 6.80
C ALA A 251 3.33 -9.34 7.40
N ARG A 252 2.29 -9.33 6.56
CA ARG A 252 0.92 -9.70 6.96
C ARG A 252 0.85 -11.17 7.34
N GLN A 253 1.54 -12.04 6.60
CA GLN A 253 1.61 -13.47 6.88
C GLN A 253 2.08 -13.74 8.32
N GLY A 254 3.15 -13.08 8.78
CA GLY A 254 3.62 -13.22 10.16
C GLY A 254 2.62 -12.72 11.21
N THR A 255 1.84 -11.68 10.90
CA THR A 255 0.79 -11.16 11.81
C THR A 255 -0.42 -12.10 11.86
N ILE A 256 -0.84 -12.63 10.71
CA ILE A 256 -1.92 -13.59 10.60
C ILE A 256 -1.58 -14.87 11.36
N GLN A 257 -0.32 -15.32 11.29
CA GLN A 257 0.15 -16.48 12.05
C GLN A 257 0.09 -16.26 13.56
N TRP A 258 0.43 -15.06 14.06
CA TRP A 258 0.43 -14.75 15.50
C TRP A 258 -0.94 -14.44 16.08
N SER A 259 -1.77 -13.68 15.35
CA SER A 259 -3.00 -13.09 15.91
C SER A 259 -4.25 -13.30 15.05
N ASN A 260 -4.11 -13.97 13.90
CA ASN A 260 -5.14 -14.07 12.85
C ASN A 260 -5.75 -12.70 12.49
N ASP A 261 -4.89 -11.69 12.41
CA ASP A 261 -5.23 -10.35 11.94
C ASP A 261 -4.25 -9.89 10.86
N ASP A 262 -4.73 -8.99 10.02
CA ASP A 262 -4.09 -8.54 8.80
C ASP A 262 -2.75 -7.85 9.03
N ARG A 263 -2.66 -6.96 10.03
CA ARG A 263 -1.46 -6.17 10.36
C ARG A 263 -1.57 -5.56 11.75
N ASN A 264 -0.46 -5.06 12.26
CA ASN A 264 -0.41 -4.37 13.54
C ASN A 264 -0.84 -2.89 13.45
N SER A 265 -1.20 -2.32 14.59
CA SER A 265 -1.75 -0.97 14.76
C SER A 265 -1.16 -0.30 16.00
N PRO A 266 -0.01 0.39 15.89
CA PRO A 266 0.75 0.84 17.05
C PRO A 266 0.19 2.11 17.70
N ASP A 267 0.34 2.23 19.02
CA ASP A 267 0.08 3.48 19.74
C ASP A 267 1.34 4.35 19.81
N TRP A 268 1.64 5.01 18.70
CA TRP A 268 2.84 5.84 18.59
C TRP A 268 2.93 6.92 19.67
N SER A 269 1.82 7.60 19.98
CA SER A 269 1.78 8.80 20.83
C SER A 269 2.17 8.58 22.28
N ASN A 270 2.07 7.33 22.76
CA ASN A 270 2.36 6.92 24.13
C ASN A 270 3.53 5.95 24.24
N ALA A 271 4.26 5.69 23.15
CA ALA A 271 5.43 4.82 23.15
C ALA A 271 6.57 5.41 24.00
N LYS A 272 7.39 4.53 24.62
CA LYS A 272 8.74 4.87 25.11
C LYS A 272 9.81 4.55 24.08
N LEU A 273 9.59 3.52 23.26
CA LEU A 273 10.43 3.17 22.13
C LEU A 273 9.58 3.05 20.86
N ILE A 274 10.01 3.77 19.84
CA ILE A 274 9.52 3.67 18.46
C ILE A 274 10.51 2.77 17.73
N PHE A 275 10.08 1.57 17.36
CA PHE A 275 10.90 0.59 16.65
C PHE A 275 10.43 0.49 15.20
N LEU A 276 11.26 0.91 14.25
CA LEU A 276 10.92 0.92 12.83
C LEU A 276 11.79 -0.08 12.08
N GLN A 277 11.23 -1.22 11.66
CA GLN A 277 11.90 -2.10 10.71
C GLN A 277 11.41 -1.79 9.31
N SER A 278 12.26 -1.10 8.53
CA SER A 278 12.02 -0.78 7.13
C SER A 278 10.65 -0.13 6.85
N SER A 279 10.13 0.63 7.81
CA SER A 279 8.92 1.44 7.69
C SER A 279 9.17 2.85 8.21
N HIS A 280 9.29 3.81 7.31
CA HIS A 280 9.97 5.07 7.61
C HIS A 280 9.02 6.26 7.64
N ALA A 281 8.92 6.92 8.78
CA ALA A 281 8.11 8.11 8.98
C ALA A 281 8.50 9.29 8.09
N ALA A 282 9.79 9.41 7.74
CA ALA A 282 10.33 10.52 6.95
C ALA A 282 10.53 10.20 5.46
N ASP A 283 10.33 8.94 5.05
CA ASP A 283 10.42 8.53 3.64
C ASP A 283 9.04 8.12 3.13
N ALA A 284 8.73 6.85 3.32
CA ALA A 284 7.44 6.25 3.12
C ALA A 284 7.35 5.00 3.99
N GLY A 285 6.15 4.73 4.44
CA GLY A 285 5.77 3.53 5.17
C GLY A 285 4.27 3.38 5.11
N HIS A 286 3.77 2.24 5.55
CA HIS A 286 2.34 1.98 5.59
C HIS A 286 1.64 2.92 6.58
N TYR A 287 0.84 3.87 6.09
CA TYR A 287 0.17 4.92 6.89
C TYR A 287 1.07 5.95 7.58
N PHE A 288 2.37 5.95 7.30
CA PHE A 288 3.34 6.68 8.10
C PHE A 288 3.22 8.20 8.06
N GLN A 289 2.60 8.79 7.03
CA GLN A 289 2.34 10.23 7.03
C GLN A 289 1.39 10.63 8.18
N GLN A 290 0.41 9.79 8.50
CA GLN A 290 -0.47 10.02 9.66
C GLN A 290 0.24 9.70 10.98
N ALA A 291 1.12 8.69 10.99
CA ALA A 291 1.91 8.32 12.16
C ALA A 291 3.00 9.36 12.50
N ALA A 292 3.58 10.05 11.51
CA ALA A 292 4.75 10.92 11.68
C ALA A 292 4.52 12.02 12.72
N GLY A 293 3.34 12.65 12.73
CA GLY A 293 2.98 13.65 13.75
C GLY A 293 2.91 13.06 15.17
N ARG A 294 2.43 11.83 15.30
CA ARG A 294 2.33 11.11 16.59
C ARG A 294 3.69 10.64 17.08
N ILE A 295 4.52 10.14 16.17
CA ILE A 295 5.92 9.81 16.43
C ILE A 295 6.68 11.05 16.94
N ALA A 296 6.52 12.20 16.28
CA ALA A 296 7.14 13.45 16.71
C ALA A 296 6.65 13.88 18.12
N GLU A 297 5.35 13.74 18.41
CA GLU A 297 4.78 14.00 19.73
C GLU A 297 5.36 13.08 20.81
N ALA A 298 5.52 11.79 20.52
CA ALA A 298 6.12 10.83 21.44
C ALA A 298 7.61 11.14 21.69
N ARG A 299 8.36 11.47 20.64
CA ARG A 299 9.77 11.87 20.78
C ARG A 299 9.93 13.15 21.60
N LYS A 300 9.02 14.12 21.46
CA LYS A 300 8.99 15.32 22.32
C LYS A 300 8.77 14.97 23.80
N LYS A 301 8.08 13.86 24.10
CA LYS A 301 7.89 13.31 25.46
C LYS A 301 9.06 12.43 25.93
N GLY A 302 10.13 12.29 25.14
CA GLY A 302 11.32 11.51 25.48
C GLY A 302 11.40 10.11 24.86
N ALA A 303 10.45 9.72 23.99
CA ALA A 303 10.51 8.41 23.33
C ALA A 303 11.76 8.29 22.45
N LYS A 304 12.46 7.15 22.56
CA LYS A 304 13.60 6.79 21.71
C LYS A 304 13.12 6.23 20.38
N MET A 305 13.92 6.40 19.33
CA MET A 305 13.64 5.84 18.01
C MET A 305 14.79 4.96 17.53
N VAL A 306 14.47 3.72 17.20
CA VAL A 306 15.35 2.75 16.54
C VAL A 306 14.87 2.54 15.12
N VAL A 307 15.80 2.54 14.16
CA VAL A 307 15.52 2.21 12.77
C VAL A 307 16.41 1.07 12.30
N MET A 308 15.80 -0.03 11.89
CA MET A 308 16.47 -1.19 11.30
C MET A 308 16.21 -1.21 9.79
N ASP A 309 17.26 -0.93 9.02
CA ASP A 309 17.27 -0.91 7.56
C ASP A 309 18.75 -1.00 7.10
N PRO A 310 19.10 -1.83 6.10
CA PRO A 310 20.46 -1.88 5.56
C PRO A 310 20.96 -0.54 4.98
N ARG A 311 20.06 0.39 4.64
CA ARG A 311 20.41 1.77 4.27
C ARG A 311 20.15 2.75 5.42
N LEU A 312 20.90 3.84 5.46
CA LEU A 312 20.62 4.99 6.31
C LEU A 312 19.46 5.81 5.70
N SER A 313 18.23 5.43 6.03
CA SER A 313 17.01 6.13 5.62
C SER A 313 16.90 7.54 6.23
N ASN A 314 15.99 8.40 5.74
CA ASN A 314 15.78 9.70 6.40
C ASN A 314 15.29 9.53 7.85
N SER A 315 14.52 8.46 8.13
CA SER A 315 14.15 8.12 9.50
C SER A 315 15.36 7.67 10.31
N ALA A 316 16.27 6.87 9.75
CA ALA A 316 17.49 6.42 10.41
C ALA A 316 18.42 7.61 10.72
N GLY A 317 18.53 8.59 9.82
CA GLY A 317 19.30 9.82 10.03
C GLY A 317 18.77 10.70 11.18
N MET A 318 17.54 10.47 11.65
CA MET A 318 16.96 11.16 12.81
C MET A 318 16.83 10.24 14.04
N ALA A 319 17.19 8.96 13.93
CA ALA A 319 17.01 7.95 14.98
C ALA A 319 18.05 8.09 16.08
N ASP A 320 17.72 7.57 17.27
CA ASP A 320 18.68 7.42 18.37
C ASP A 320 19.65 6.24 18.12
N LEU A 321 19.25 5.29 17.26
CA LEU A 321 20.06 4.17 16.80
C LEU A 321 19.63 3.71 15.39
N TRP A 322 20.61 3.59 14.49
CA TRP A 322 20.48 2.91 13.19
C TRP A 322 21.08 1.50 13.31
N VAL A 323 20.32 0.49 12.89
CA VAL A 323 20.72 -0.92 12.90
C VAL A 323 20.79 -1.44 11.46
N PRO A 324 21.98 -1.41 10.81
CA PRO A 324 22.17 -1.88 9.45
C PRO A 324 22.36 -3.40 9.39
N CYS A 325 21.28 -4.15 9.59
CA CYS A 325 21.31 -5.61 9.53
C CYS A 325 21.52 -6.11 8.10
N TRP A 326 22.36 -7.14 7.92
CA TRP A 326 22.45 -7.83 6.63
C TRP A 326 21.05 -8.30 6.19
N PRO A 327 20.66 -8.10 4.93
CA PRO A 327 19.30 -8.42 4.51
C PRO A 327 18.96 -9.91 4.62
N GLY A 328 17.97 -10.24 5.44
CA GLY A 328 17.45 -11.60 5.62
C GLY A 328 17.94 -12.31 6.89
N THR A 329 18.78 -11.66 7.69
CA THR A 329 19.31 -12.21 8.95
C THR A 329 18.63 -11.61 10.17
N GLU A 330 17.64 -10.72 10.00
CA GLU A 330 16.95 -10.04 11.10
C GLU A 330 16.30 -11.02 12.10
N THR A 331 15.89 -12.21 11.63
CA THR A 331 15.37 -13.28 12.49
C THR A 331 16.37 -13.64 13.60
N ALA A 332 17.66 -13.77 13.29
CA ALA A 332 18.70 -14.06 14.28
C ALA A 332 18.78 -12.96 15.35
N LEU A 333 18.70 -11.69 14.95
CA LEU A 333 18.72 -10.56 15.87
C LEU A 333 17.50 -10.53 16.79
N TYR A 334 16.31 -10.84 16.29
CA TYR A 334 15.11 -10.93 17.12
C TYR A 334 15.14 -12.11 18.10
N LEU A 335 15.66 -13.26 17.67
CA LEU A 335 15.83 -14.42 18.55
C LEU A 335 16.92 -14.19 19.60
N TYR A 336 17.94 -13.37 19.32
CA TYR A 336 18.86 -12.87 20.35
C TYR A 336 18.19 -11.97 21.38
N LEU A 337 17.29 -11.07 20.96
CA LEU A 337 16.51 -10.27 21.92
C LEU A 337 15.65 -11.19 22.81
N ALA A 338 15.00 -12.19 22.22
CA ALA A 338 14.22 -13.19 22.97
C ALA A 338 15.10 -13.97 23.95
N ASN A 339 16.25 -14.47 23.50
CA ASN A 339 17.24 -15.17 24.34
C ASN A 339 17.60 -14.36 25.58
N ARG A 340 18.00 -13.10 25.40
CA ARG A 340 18.41 -12.26 26.53
C ARG A 340 17.26 -11.94 27.47
N ILE A 341 16.04 -11.70 26.95
CA ILE A 341 14.85 -11.50 27.78
C ILE A 341 14.52 -12.76 28.61
N LEU A 342 14.75 -13.95 28.06
CA LEU A 342 14.46 -15.23 28.71
C LEU A 342 15.51 -15.64 29.74
N ASN A 343 16.78 -15.31 29.50
CA ASN A 343 17.92 -15.83 30.28
C ASN A 343 18.61 -14.79 31.17
N GLU A 344 18.26 -13.50 31.08
CA GLU A 344 18.84 -12.44 31.93
C GLU A 344 17.82 -11.82 32.88
N LYS A 345 18.33 -11.16 33.92
CA LYS A 345 17.54 -10.38 34.88
C LYS A 345 17.68 -8.88 34.62
N GLY A 346 16.66 -8.13 34.99
CA GLY A 346 16.69 -6.67 35.00
C GLY A 346 17.70 -6.11 36.02
N ILE A 347 17.89 -4.79 35.98
CA ILE A 347 18.85 -4.08 36.85
C ILE A 347 18.53 -4.29 38.34
N ASN A 348 17.26 -4.57 38.69
CA ASN A 348 16.82 -4.81 40.06
C ASN A 348 16.67 -6.31 40.39
N GLY A 349 17.15 -7.21 39.53
CA GLY A 349 17.07 -8.66 39.70
C GLY A 349 15.72 -9.28 39.29
N GLU A 350 14.81 -8.50 38.72
CA GLU A 350 13.51 -8.95 38.25
C GLU A 350 13.58 -9.75 36.94
N ASP A 351 12.59 -10.63 36.72
CA ASP A 351 12.41 -11.24 35.40
C ASP A 351 12.07 -10.20 34.34
N LEU A 352 12.72 -10.35 33.19
CA LEU A 352 12.41 -9.55 32.01
C LEU A 352 11.18 -10.09 31.26
N VAL A 353 10.71 -11.30 31.54
CA VAL A 353 9.47 -11.82 30.94
C VAL A 353 8.25 -11.26 31.68
N ASN A 354 7.25 -10.77 30.94
CA ASN A 354 5.94 -10.46 31.47
C ASN A 354 5.13 -11.77 31.62
N HIS A 355 5.40 -12.50 32.71
CA HIS A 355 4.83 -13.84 32.90
C HIS A 355 3.29 -13.85 32.91
N ASN A 356 2.64 -12.84 33.49
CA ASN A 356 1.18 -12.77 33.48
C ASN A 356 0.62 -12.68 32.06
N PHE A 357 1.22 -11.83 31.21
CA PHE A 357 0.77 -11.71 29.83
C PHE A 357 1.03 -12.99 29.05
N VAL A 358 2.24 -13.56 29.12
CA VAL A 358 2.58 -14.76 28.34
C VAL A 358 1.73 -15.95 28.79
N LYS A 359 1.56 -16.16 30.10
CA LYS A 359 0.77 -17.28 30.64
C LYS A 359 -0.71 -17.21 30.21
N ASN A 360 -1.30 -16.01 30.19
CA ASN A 360 -2.72 -15.83 29.94
C ASN A 360 -3.06 -15.68 28.44
N TRP A 361 -2.13 -15.14 27.65
CA TRP A 361 -2.40 -14.72 26.28
C TRP A 361 -1.54 -15.38 25.22
N VAL A 362 -0.73 -16.39 25.54
CA VAL A 362 0.01 -17.19 24.55
C VAL A 362 -0.43 -18.65 24.65
N ASN A 363 -0.53 -19.34 23.51
CA ASN A 363 -0.94 -20.75 23.45
C ASN A 363 0.17 -21.75 23.82
N TRP A 364 0.94 -21.46 24.87
CA TRP A 364 2.04 -22.31 25.33
C TRP A 364 1.54 -23.70 25.78
N ASP A 365 0.34 -23.76 26.35
CA ASP A 365 -0.36 -24.96 26.82
C ASP A 365 -0.64 -25.93 25.66
N HIS A 366 -1.04 -25.42 24.50
CA HIS A 366 -1.19 -26.23 23.28
C HIS A 366 0.14 -26.86 22.84
N LEU A 367 1.23 -26.09 22.86
CA LEU A 367 2.56 -26.61 22.50
C LEU A 367 3.03 -27.70 23.46
N MET A 368 2.88 -27.48 24.77
CA MET A 368 3.32 -28.45 25.78
C MET A 368 2.56 -29.77 25.67
N LYS A 369 1.27 -29.72 25.32
CA LYS A 369 0.44 -30.90 25.11
C LYS A 369 0.81 -31.69 23.86
N ASP A 370 1.28 -31.05 22.80
CA ASP A 370 1.63 -31.69 21.53
C ASP A 370 3.00 -32.40 21.60
N ARG A 371 3.01 -33.57 22.26
CA ARG A 371 4.23 -34.37 22.47
C ARG A 371 4.86 -34.85 21.16
N GLU A 372 4.06 -35.08 20.12
CA GLU A 372 4.57 -35.45 18.79
C GLU A 372 5.36 -34.30 18.18
N TYR A 373 4.87 -33.07 18.29
CA TYR A 373 5.60 -31.91 17.81
C TYR A 373 6.87 -31.63 18.65
N LEU A 374 6.83 -31.82 19.97
CA LEU A 374 8.04 -31.71 20.80
C LEU A 374 9.10 -32.75 20.39
N GLN A 375 8.69 -33.96 19.99
CA GLN A 375 9.59 -34.96 19.43
C GLN A 375 10.23 -34.48 18.12
N VAL A 376 9.49 -33.80 17.24
CA VAL A 376 10.05 -33.17 16.04
C VAL A 376 11.11 -32.13 16.41
N LEU A 377 10.87 -31.28 17.43
CA LEU A 377 11.86 -30.30 17.88
C LEU A 377 13.13 -30.96 18.41
N LEU A 378 13.00 -32.09 19.12
CA LEU A 378 14.13 -32.87 19.63
C LEU A 378 14.95 -33.47 18.49
N GLU A 379 14.31 -34.10 17.50
CA GLU A 379 14.96 -34.68 16.33
C GLU A 379 15.70 -33.66 15.48
N LYS A 380 15.14 -32.45 15.38
CA LYS A 380 15.76 -31.30 14.73
C LYS A 380 16.82 -30.61 15.60
N LYS A 381 17.04 -31.08 16.84
CA LYS A 381 18.01 -30.56 17.81
C LYS A 381 17.74 -29.10 18.23
N TYR A 382 16.49 -28.65 18.15
CA TYR A 382 16.09 -27.35 18.70
C TYR A 382 15.94 -27.40 20.23
N ILE A 383 15.54 -28.54 20.77
CA ILE A 383 15.50 -28.80 22.22
C ILE A 383 16.39 -29.99 22.56
N LYS A 384 16.90 -30.04 23.79
CA LYS A 384 17.78 -31.12 24.27
C LYS A 384 17.01 -32.35 24.75
N SER A 385 15.82 -32.13 25.30
CA SER A 385 14.93 -33.16 25.82
C SER A 385 13.49 -32.63 25.80
N ILE A 386 12.52 -33.54 25.70
CA ILE A 386 11.10 -33.20 25.89
C ILE A 386 10.87 -32.96 27.39
N PRO A 387 10.27 -31.82 27.81
CA PRO A 387 9.97 -31.58 29.21
C PRO A 387 9.01 -32.63 29.79
N GLU A 388 9.32 -33.15 30.98
CA GLU A 388 8.50 -34.20 31.63
C GLU A 388 7.10 -33.69 31.98
N GLY A 389 7.01 -32.45 32.46
CA GLY A 389 5.76 -31.79 32.79
C GLY A 389 5.07 -31.11 31.59
N ASN A 390 3.92 -30.51 31.87
CA ASN A 390 3.09 -29.72 30.94
C ASN A 390 2.79 -28.34 31.54
N THR A 391 3.71 -27.82 32.35
CA THR A 391 3.51 -26.56 33.07
C THR A 391 4.01 -25.36 32.27
N TYR A 392 3.61 -24.18 32.70
CA TYR A 392 4.09 -22.93 32.12
C TYR A 392 5.60 -22.75 32.39
N GLU A 393 6.06 -23.19 33.55
CA GLU A 393 7.46 -23.14 33.97
C GLU A 393 8.33 -24.08 33.11
N ASP A 394 7.83 -25.26 32.76
CA ASP A 394 8.47 -26.17 31.79
C ASP A 394 8.61 -25.53 30.42
N PHE A 395 7.54 -24.87 29.93
CA PHE A 395 7.56 -24.14 28.66
C PHE A 395 8.63 -23.05 28.66
N ILE A 396 8.67 -22.20 29.69
CA ILE A 396 9.67 -21.13 29.81
C ILE A 396 11.08 -21.71 29.81
N THR A 397 11.33 -22.74 30.61
CA THR A 397 12.65 -23.40 30.68
C THR A 397 13.07 -23.92 29.31
N MET A 398 12.16 -24.62 28.61
CA MET A 398 12.41 -25.17 27.28
C MET A 398 12.77 -24.09 26.27
N ILE A 399 12.00 -23.00 26.18
CA ILE A 399 12.29 -21.95 25.20
C ILE A 399 13.54 -21.14 25.57
N SER A 400 13.84 -20.97 26.86
CA SER A 400 15.08 -20.34 27.32
C SER A 400 16.31 -21.12 26.84
N GLU A 401 16.27 -22.45 26.91
CA GLU A 401 17.34 -23.30 26.37
C GLU A 401 17.39 -23.27 24.84
N MET A 402 16.23 -23.38 24.18
CA MET A 402 16.12 -23.39 22.72
C MET A 402 16.69 -22.13 22.06
N TYR A 403 16.48 -20.97 22.67
CA TYR A 403 17.01 -19.70 22.14
C TYR A 403 18.39 -19.31 22.69
N SER A 404 18.97 -20.06 23.64
CA SER A 404 20.32 -19.80 24.17
C SER A 404 21.45 -19.73 23.11
N PRO A 405 21.40 -20.44 21.96
CA PRO A 405 22.44 -20.35 20.93
C PRO A 405 22.53 -18.98 20.22
N TYR A 406 21.48 -18.15 20.26
CA TYR A 406 21.50 -16.82 19.65
C TYR A 406 22.24 -15.82 20.54
N THR A 407 23.57 -15.95 20.57
CA THR A 407 24.46 -15.11 21.38
C THR A 407 24.81 -13.79 20.69
N LEU A 408 25.40 -12.84 21.43
CA LEU A 408 25.89 -11.57 20.88
C LEU A 408 26.91 -11.80 19.76
N ASP A 409 27.78 -12.80 19.92
CA ASP A 409 28.85 -13.12 18.98
C ASP A 409 28.26 -13.69 17.68
N PHE A 410 27.37 -14.67 17.81
CA PHE A 410 26.65 -15.24 16.68
C PHE A 410 25.91 -14.17 15.88
N VAL A 411 25.13 -13.33 16.54
CA VAL A 411 24.30 -12.32 15.85
C VAL A 411 25.13 -11.21 15.23
N ALA A 412 26.21 -10.77 15.88
CA ALA A 412 27.11 -9.78 15.29
C ALA A 412 27.76 -10.30 14.00
N GLU A 413 28.14 -11.58 13.97
CA GLU A 413 28.69 -12.25 12.78
C GLU A 413 27.63 -12.43 11.70
N GLU A 414 26.52 -13.10 12.01
CA GLU A 414 25.45 -13.43 11.05
C GLU A 414 24.82 -12.18 10.45
N CYS A 415 24.53 -11.16 11.28
CA CYS A 415 23.93 -9.92 10.80
C CYS A 415 24.94 -8.93 10.22
N ARG A 416 26.25 -9.23 10.31
CA ARG A 416 27.36 -8.32 9.94
C ARG A 416 27.23 -6.93 10.54
N ILE A 417 26.91 -6.89 11.84
CA ILE A 417 26.73 -5.65 12.61
C ILE A 417 27.69 -5.60 13.80
N GLU A 418 28.14 -4.40 14.13
CA GLU A 418 29.01 -4.20 15.30
C GLU A 418 28.29 -4.58 16.60
N LYS A 419 28.97 -5.33 17.48
CA LYS A 419 28.44 -5.74 18.81
C LYS A 419 27.87 -4.56 19.61
N ARG A 420 28.51 -3.37 19.56
CA ARG A 420 28.04 -2.17 20.26
C ARG A 420 26.64 -1.71 19.84
N ILE A 421 26.26 -1.92 18.58
CA ILE A 421 24.94 -1.55 18.05
C ILE A 421 23.90 -2.51 18.63
N VAL A 422 24.22 -3.80 18.65
CA VAL A 422 23.35 -4.86 19.19
C VAL A 422 23.12 -4.68 20.70
N THR A 423 24.17 -4.36 21.47
CA THR A 423 24.05 -4.07 22.90
C THR A 423 23.16 -2.85 23.13
N LYS A 424 23.42 -1.73 22.42
CA LYS A 424 22.61 -0.51 22.56
C LYS A 424 21.14 -0.72 22.17
N LEU A 425 20.88 -1.55 21.15
CA LEU A 425 19.53 -1.94 20.76
C LEU A 425 18.81 -2.66 21.91
N TYR A 426 19.47 -3.64 22.52
CA TYR A 426 18.92 -4.38 23.66
C TYR A 426 18.62 -3.44 24.84
N ASP A 427 19.55 -2.57 25.21
CA ASP A 427 19.37 -1.63 26.33
C ASP A 427 18.14 -0.74 26.12
N MET A 428 17.98 -0.18 24.91
CA MET A 428 16.80 0.62 24.56
C MET A 428 15.49 -0.18 24.60
N PHE A 429 15.54 -1.46 24.19
CA PHE A 429 14.38 -2.35 24.20
C PHE A 429 13.93 -2.68 25.62
N ILE A 430 14.88 -3.00 26.51
CA ILE A 430 14.60 -3.34 27.90
C ILE A 430 14.05 -2.13 28.67
N ASP A 431 14.66 -0.95 28.51
CA ASP A 431 14.22 0.30 29.15
C ASP A 431 12.76 0.68 28.79
N ALA A 432 12.35 0.37 27.56
CA ALA A 432 11.01 0.66 27.09
C ALA A 432 9.91 -0.21 27.75
N GLY A 433 10.27 -1.41 28.23
CA GLY A 433 9.32 -2.39 28.78
C GLY A 433 8.21 -2.75 27.79
N ALA A 434 6.95 -2.73 28.23
CA ALA A 434 5.79 -2.99 27.38
C ALA A 434 5.44 -1.83 26.41
N ARG A 435 6.08 -0.65 26.54
CA ARG A 435 5.74 0.56 25.78
C ARG A 435 6.57 0.69 24.51
N VAL A 436 6.63 -0.39 23.74
CA VAL A 436 7.31 -0.44 22.44
C VAL A 436 6.25 -0.42 21.34
N ALA A 437 6.24 0.64 20.53
CA ALA A 437 5.41 0.75 19.34
C ALA A 437 6.25 0.41 18.12
N THR A 438 5.79 -0.54 17.31
CA THR A 438 6.54 -1.02 16.13
C THR A 438 5.66 -1.20 14.91
N TYR A 439 6.23 -1.06 13.72
CA TYR A 439 5.59 -1.46 12.47
C TYR A 439 6.61 -2.20 11.61
N ILE A 440 6.43 -3.50 11.47
CA ILE A 440 7.37 -4.40 10.78
C ILE A 440 6.95 -4.51 9.31
N TRP A 441 7.74 -3.96 8.39
CA TRP A 441 7.34 -3.85 6.98
C TRP A 441 8.55 -3.90 6.01
N ARG A 442 8.28 -3.85 4.70
CA ARG A 442 9.25 -3.77 3.56
C ARG A 442 10.51 -4.64 3.73
N ALA A 443 11.70 -4.03 3.85
CA ALA A 443 12.96 -4.64 3.44
C ALA A 443 13.24 -5.98 4.11
N GLY A 444 12.90 -6.15 5.39
CA GLY A 444 12.91 -7.48 6.02
C GLY A 444 11.81 -8.39 5.45
N PRO A 445 10.56 -8.28 5.91
CA PRO A 445 9.53 -9.27 5.61
C PRO A 445 9.11 -9.40 4.14
N ILE A 446 9.41 -8.41 3.29
CA ILE A 446 9.03 -8.37 1.85
C ILE A 446 10.27 -8.53 0.96
N GLY A 447 11.49 -8.35 1.47
CA GLY A 447 12.71 -8.48 0.69
C GLY A 447 13.15 -9.92 0.43
N HIS A 448 12.63 -10.88 1.20
CA HIS A 448 13.29 -12.18 1.37
C HIS A 448 12.35 -13.37 1.21
N LYS A 449 12.90 -14.45 0.64
CA LYS A 449 12.46 -15.82 0.94
C LYS A 449 12.57 -16.03 2.45
N GLY A 450 11.46 -16.43 3.08
CA GLY A 450 11.35 -16.55 4.53
C GLY A 450 11.00 -15.25 5.26
N GLY A 451 10.67 -14.16 4.56
CA GLY A 451 10.39 -12.86 5.18
C GLY A 451 9.24 -12.88 6.20
N TRP A 452 8.27 -13.79 6.07
CA TRP A 452 7.21 -14.01 7.06
C TRP A 452 7.77 -14.50 8.41
N MET A 453 8.86 -15.27 8.42
CA MET A 453 9.53 -15.72 9.64
C MET A 453 10.23 -14.56 10.35
N ILE A 454 10.75 -13.57 9.62
CA ILE A 454 11.28 -12.33 10.22
C ILE A 454 10.19 -11.61 11.01
N ALA A 455 9.01 -11.42 10.41
CA ALA A 455 7.87 -10.80 11.09
C ALA A 455 7.42 -11.62 12.31
N ARG A 456 7.43 -12.94 12.20
CA ARG A 456 7.04 -13.85 13.28
C ARG A 456 8.03 -13.81 14.44
N SER A 457 9.33 -13.89 14.18
CA SER A 457 10.36 -13.79 15.20
C SER A 457 10.43 -12.41 15.83
N ALA A 458 10.12 -11.35 15.08
CA ALA A 458 10.03 -10.00 15.62
C ALA A 458 8.96 -9.86 16.71
N PHE A 459 7.81 -10.51 16.57
CA PHE A 459 6.74 -10.46 17.57
C PHE A 459 7.10 -11.15 18.89
N LEU A 460 7.96 -12.17 18.88
CA LEU A 460 8.33 -12.92 20.09
C LEU A 460 8.88 -12.02 21.23
N PRO A 461 9.93 -11.21 21.06
CA PRO A 461 10.42 -10.34 22.14
C PRO A 461 9.39 -9.27 22.56
N PHE A 462 8.51 -8.82 21.65
CA PHE A 462 7.41 -7.90 22.01
C PHE A 462 6.36 -8.60 22.89
N VAL A 463 6.01 -9.85 22.59
CA VAL A 463 5.11 -10.67 23.40
C VAL A 463 5.71 -10.96 24.77
N LEU A 464 6.98 -11.37 24.82
CA LEU A 464 7.69 -11.64 26.08
C LEU A 464 7.71 -10.40 27.01
N ARG A 465 7.75 -9.18 26.47
CA ARG A 465 7.67 -7.94 27.26
C ARG A 465 6.25 -7.41 27.48
N GLY A 466 5.23 -8.04 26.91
CA GLY A 466 3.83 -7.61 26.99
C GLY A 466 3.47 -6.41 26.11
N ALA A 467 4.31 -6.05 25.13
CA ALA A 467 4.04 -4.93 24.23
C ALA A 467 2.88 -5.21 23.26
N MET A 468 2.55 -6.47 23.01
CA MET A 468 1.40 -6.89 22.18
C MET A 468 0.08 -7.02 22.96
N ALA A 469 0.02 -6.58 24.21
CA ALA A 469 -1.22 -6.57 24.99
C ALA A 469 -2.28 -5.59 24.47
N GLY A 470 -1.96 -4.74 23.48
CA GLY A 470 -2.87 -3.70 23.02
C GLY A 470 -3.09 -2.57 24.02
N ASP A 471 -2.13 -2.35 24.92
CA ASP A 471 -2.16 -1.29 25.93
C ASP A 471 -1.47 0.01 25.43
N LYS A 472 -1.57 1.08 26.22
CA LYS A 472 -0.99 2.39 25.93
C LYS A 472 0.50 2.30 25.63
N GLY A 473 0.90 2.80 24.46
CA GLY A 473 2.27 2.82 23.98
C GLY A 473 2.79 1.50 23.43
N GLY A 474 1.95 0.46 23.38
CA GLY A 474 2.27 -0.85 22.80
C GLY A 474 1.77 -1.00 21.36
N VAL A 475 1.56 -2.26 20.98
CA VAL A 475 1.17 -2.71 19.65
C VAL A 475 -0.27 -3.22 19.71
N GLY A 476 -1.17 -2.56 18.97
CA GLY A 476 -2.52 -3.05 18.70
C GLY A 476 -2.63 -3.85 17.40
N LEU A 477 -3.85 -4.23 17.04
CA LEU A 477 -4.15 -4.99 15.82
C LEU A 477 -5.12 -4.23 14.90
N HIS A 478 -5.05 -4.49 13.59
CA HIS A 478 -5.79 -3.77 12.56
C HIS A 478 -7.32 -3.77 12.76
N HIS A 479 -7.93 -4.92 13.05
CA HIS A 479 -9.40 -5.00 13.21
C HIS A 479 -9.92 -4.25 14.45
N TRP A 480 -9.04 -3.93 15.40
CA TRP A 480 -9.40 -3.10 16.55
C TRP A 480 -9.66 -1.66 16.15
N HIS A 481 -8.99 -1.14 15.13
CA HIS A 481 -8.92 0.30 14.85
C HIS A 481 -9.46 0.72 13.47
N VAL A 482 -9.98 -0.21 12.66
CA VAL A 482 -10.46 0.10 11.29
C VAL A 482 -11.96 -0.05 11.12
N ILE A 483 -12.54 0.85 10.32
CA ILE A 483 -13.93 0.80 9.84
C ILE A 483 -13.94 0.60 8.32
N SER A 484 -14.63 -0.46 7.88
CA SER A 484 -14.94 -0.70 6.47
C SER A 484 -16.44 -0.69 6.25
N VAL A 485 -16.92 0.33 5.52
CA VAL A 485 -18.32 0.46 5.10
C VAL A 485 -18.48 0.73 3.61
N ASN A 486 -17.41 1.03 2.85
CA ASN A 486 -17.49 1.40 1.43
C ASN A 486 -18.31 0.43 0.57
N GLY A 487 -18.13 -0.88 0.78
CA GLY A 487 -18.86 -1.95 0.06
C GLY A 487 -20.23 -2.33 0.64
N LYS A 488 -20.75 -1.63 1.65
CA LYS A 488 -21.94 -2.01 2.44
C LYS A 488 -23.20 -1.21 2.10
N GLY A 489 -23.27 -0.64 0.89
CA GLY A 489 -24.44 0.10 0.40
C GLY A 489 -25.62 -0.76 -0.04
N ASP A 490 -25.58 -2.08 0.15
CA ASP A 490 -26.57 -3.07 -0.35
C ASP A 490 -28.04 -2.70 -0.13
N ALA A 491 -28.37 -2.08 1.01
CA ALA A 491 -29.75 -1.74 1.36
C ALA A 491 -30.39 -0.71 0.41
N SER A 492 -29.57 -0.02 -0.39
CA SER A 492 -29.99 0.93 -1.43
C SER A 492 -30.29 0.29 -2.79
N THR A 493 -30.00 -1.00 -2.95
CA THR A 493 -30.15 -1.75 -4.21
C THR A 493 -31.48 -2.52 -4.25
N GLN A 494 -31.96 -2.88 -5.43
CA GLN A 494 -33.18 -3.67 -5.62
C GLN A 494 -33.19 -4.96 -4.79
N HIS A 495 -32.05 -5.65 -4.69
CA HIS A 495 -31.92 -6.85 -3.86
C HIS A 495 -31.93 -6.55 -2.36
N GLY A 496 -31.38 -5.41 -1.94
CA GLY A 496 -31.36 -4.98 -0.54
C GLY A 496 -30.37 -5.73 0.36
N ALA A 497 -29.61 -6.69 -0.17
CA ALA A 497 -28.69 -7.56 0.57
C ALA A 497 -27.38 -7.82 -0.20
N ARG A 498 -26.37 -8.33 0.52
CA ARG A 498 -25.07 -8.68 -0.05
C ARG A 498 -25.21 -9.90 -0.99
N PRO A 499 -24.49 -9.94 -2.13
CA PRO A 499 -24.47 -11.13 -3.00
C PRO A 499 -24.09 -12.41 -2.24
N PRO A 500 -24.59 -13.58 -2.66
CA PRO A 500 -24.29 -14.86 -2.03
C PRO A 500 -22.80 -15.23 -2.15
N LYS A 501 -22.35 -16.20 -1.36
CA LYS A 501 -20.97 -16.73 -1.45
C LYS A 501 -20.71 -17.31 -2.84
N VAL A 502 -19.47 -17.19 -3.30
CA VAL A 502 -19.02 -17.73 -4.60
C VAL A 502 -18.63 -19.20 -4.45
N ASP A 503 -19.09 -20.04 -5.38
CA ASP A 503 -18.95 -21.51 -5.37
C ASP A 503 -17.80 -22.04 -6.26
N VAL A 504 -16.98 -21.15 -6.82
CA VAL A 504 -15.83 -21.51 -7.66
C VAL A 504 -14.52 -21.02 -7.05
N TRP A 505 -13.42 -21.67 -7.45
CA TRP A 505 -12.07 -21.33 -7.02
C TRP A 505 -11.19 -21.02 -8.23
N ASN A 506 -10.53 -19.86 -8.26
CA ASN A 506 -9.68 -19.49 -9.38
C ASN A 506 -8.22 -19.87 -9.14
N GLU A 507 -7.76 -20.93 -9.81
CA GLU A 507 -6.39 -21.44 -9.71
C GLU A 507 -5.32 -20.48 -10.27
N ILE A 508 -5.69 -19.49 -11.10
CA ILE A 508 -4.74 -18.47 -11.57
C ILE A 508 -4.43 -17.45 -10.46
N ALA A 509 -5.43 -17.07 -9.65
CA ALA A 509 -5.24 -16.16 -8.52
C ALA A 509 -4.74 -16.90 -7.26
N TRP A 510 -5.14 -18.16 -7.09
CA TRP A 510 -4.82 -19.01 -5.93
C TRP A 510 -4.31 -20.39 -6.39
N PRO A 511 -3.07 -20.45 -6.91
CA PRO A 511 -2.47 -21.68 -7.40
C PRO A 511 -2.28 -22.72 -6.28
N PRO A 512 -2.42 -24.02 -6.59
CA PRO A 512 -2.35 -25.13 -5.64
C PRO A 512 -0.98 -25.31 -4.97
N GLU A 513 0.07 -24.68 -5.48
CA GLU A 513 1.40 -24.67 -4.87
C GLU A 513 1.50 -23.79 -3.60
N TYR A 514 0.58 -22.83 -3.42
CA TYR A 514 0.66 -21.81 -2.36
C TYR A 514 -0.56 -21.83 -1.44
N PRO A 515 -0.93 -22.97 -0.82
CA PRO A 515 -2.14 -23.07 0.00
C PRO A 515 -2.12 -22.15 1.23
N LEU A 516 -0.94 -21.79 1.73
CA LEU A 516 -0.77 -20.93 2.90
C LEU A 516 -0.68 -19.43 2.59
N SER A 517 -0.69 -19.05 1.31
CA SER A 517 -0.67 -17.63 0.93
C SER A 517 -1.89 -16.90 1.56
N SER A 518 -1.65 -15.71 2.09
CA SER A 518 -2.71 -14.87 2.66
C SER A 518 -3.41 -14.00 1.61
N TYR A 519 -2.80 -13.84 0.44
CA TYR A 519 -3.23 -12.94 -0.63
C TYR A 519 -3.05 -13.59 -1.99
N GLU A 520 -3.78 -13.08 -2.98
CA GLU A 520 -3.72 -13.57 -4.37
C GLU A 520 -2.30 -13.51 -4.93
N MET A 521 -1.95 -14.42 -5.84
CA MET A 521 -0.63 -14.57 -6.46
C MET A 521 -0.46 -13.75 -7.74
N SER A 522 -0.85 -12.48 -7.68
CA SER A 522 -1.04 -11.60 -8.83
C SER A 522 0.18 -11.41 -9.74
N HIS A 523 1.39 -11.37 -9.18
CA HIS A 523 2.61 -11.10 -9.96
C HIS A 523 3.03 -12.27 -10.87
N ILE A 524 2.57 -13.50 -10.58
CA ILE A 524 2.87 -14.70 -11.39
C ILE A 524 1.74 -15.07 -12.35
N MET A 525 0.70 -14.24 -12.49
CA MET A 525 -0.39 -14.45 -13.45
C MET A 525 0.12 -14.69 -14.89
N PRO A 526 1.11 -13.94 -15.42
CA PRO A 526 1.69 -14.23 -16.74
C PRO A 526 2.34 -15.59 -16.82
N HIS A 527 3.10 -15.97 -15.79
CA HIS A 527 3.80 -17.25 -15.74
C HIS A 527 2.79 -18.40 -15.78
N LEU A 528 1.70 -18.33 -15.00
CA LEU A 528 0.65 -19.35 -14.96
C LEU A 528 -0.14 -19.47 -16.28
N LEU A 529 -0.50 -18.35 -16.91
CA LEU A 529 -1.26 -18.38 -18.17
C LEU A 529 -0.44 -18.87 -19.38
N LEU A 530 0.88 -18.68 -19.34
CA LEU A 530 1.81 -19.08 -20.39
C LEU A 530 2.37 -20.50 -20.16
N ASP A 531 2.39 -21.00 -18.92
CA ASP A 531 2.85 -22.35 -18.57
C ASP A 531 1.78 -23.41 -18.88
N THR A 532 1.84 -23.97 -20.09
CA THR A 532 0.92 -25.03 -20.51
C THR A 532 1.20 -26.36 -19.81
N GLU A 533 2.46 -26.65 -19.47
CA GLU A 533 2.81 -27.89 -18.75
C GLU A 533 2.21 -27.89 -17.34
N TRP A 534 2.32 -26.77 -16.63
CA TRP A 534 1.66 -26.56 -15.34
C TRP A 534 0.14 -26.74 -15.44
N ARG A 535 -0.50 -26.09 -16.42
CA ARG A 535 -1.95 -26.19 -16.61
C ARG A 535 -2.36 -27.65 -16.88
N ASP A 536 -1.68 -28.32 -17.79
CA ASP A 536 -1.98 -29.71 -18.17
C ASP A 536 -1.78 -30.67 -16.99
N LYS A 537 -0.73 -30.47 -16.17
CA LYS A 537 -0.48 -31.23 -14.94
C LYS A 537 -1.69 -31.15 -14.01
N TRP A 538 -2.17 -29.95 -13.71
CA TRP A 538 -3.26 -29.76 -12.76
C TRP A 538 -4.64 -30.10 -13.33
N THR A 539 -4.85 -29.92 -14.63
CA THR A 539 -6.07 -30.38 -15.31
C THR A 539 -6.15 -31.90 -15.34
N LYS A 540 -5.04 -32.62 -15.55
CA LYS A 540 -4.99 -34.08 -15.40
C LYS A 540 -5.35 -34.52 -13.97
N LYS A 541 -4.92 -33.76 -12.97
CA LYS A 541 -5.31 -33.95 -11.55
C LYS A 541 -6.77 -33.56 -11.24
N GLY A 542 -7.52 -33.01 -12.20
CA GLY A 542 -8.96 -32.76 -12.08
C GLY A 542 -9.36 -31.31 -11.85
N LEU A 543 -8.42 -30.36 -11.85
CA LEU A 543 -8.73 -28.94 -11.73
C LEU A 543 -9.20 -28.33 -13.06
N LYS A 544 -10.19 -27.43 -13.00
CA LYS A 544 -10.68 -26.69 -14.17
C LYS A 544 -10.05 -25.31 -14.22
N ILE A 545 -8.94 -25.20 -14.93
CA ILE A 545 -8.11 -24.01 -14.99
C ILE A 545 -8.38 -23.26 -16.30
N PRO A 546 -8.64 -21.94 -16.27
CA PRO A 546 -8.77 -21.15 -17.49
C PRO A 546 -7.49 -21.15 -18.32
N GLU A 547 -7.61 -21.41 -19.62
CA GLU A 547 -6.48 -21.31 -20.56
C GLU A 547 -6.20 -19.85 -21.00
N LYS A 548 -7.20 -18.99 -20.80
CA LYS A 548 -7.25 -17.58 -21.18
C LYS A 548 -8.25 -16.83 -20.30
N LEU A 549 -8.12 -15.50 -20.28
CA LEU A 549 -9.08 -14.59 -19.67
C LEU A 549 -9.97 -13.98 -20.76
N ALA A 550 -11.28 -14.03 -20.54
CA ALA A 550 -12.28 -13.41 -21.40
C ALA A 550 -12.23 -11.89 -21.29
N VAL A 551 -12.05 -11.36 -20.08
CA VAL A 551 -11.88 -9.94 -19.81
C VAL A 551 -10.84 -9.74 -18.70
N TRP A 552 -9.79 -8.98 -18.98
CA TRP A 552 -8.79 -8.56 -17.99
C TRP A 552 -8.85 -7.04 -17.79
N MET A 553 -9.02 -6.60 -16.55
CA MET A 553 -9.26 -5.18 -16.25
C MET A 553 -8.31 -4.70 -15.14
N PRO A 554 -7.16 -4.10 -15.48
CA PRO A 554 -6.33 -3.44 -14.49
C PRO A 554 -7.04 -2.19 -13.93
N ARG A 555 -6.98 -2.03 -12.60
CA ARG A 555 -7.54 -0.86 -11.90
C ARG A 555 -6.48 -0.21 -11.02
N MET A 556 -6.12 1.04 -11.34
CA MET A 556 -5.02 1.76 -10.68
C MET A 556 -3.73 0.93 -10.60
N TYR A 557 -3.48 0.17 -11.66
CA TYR A 557 -2.41 -0.81 -11.73
C TYR A 557 -1.64 -0.67 -13.03
N ASN A 558 -0.32 -0.85 -12.94
CA ASN A 558 0.59 -0.81 -14.07
C ASN A 558 1.58 -1.98 -13.93
N PRO A 559 1.06 -3.22 -14.09
CA PRO A 559 1.83 -4.44 -13.84
C PRO A 559 3.09 -4.52 -14.68
N VAL A 560 3.05 -4.02 -15.91
CA VAL A 560 4.23 -4.00 -16.79
C VAL A 560 5.40 -3.41 -16.04
N TRP A 561 5.29 -2.19 -15.52
CA TRP A 561 6.42 -1.53 -14.88
C TRP A 561 6.67 -1.98 -13.42
N ILE A 562 5.61 -2.21 -12.64
CA ILE A 562 5.74 -2.39 -11.18
C ILE A 562 6.05 -3.82 -10.74
N ASN A 563 5.66 -4.85 -11.50
CA ASN A 563 5.92 -6.23 -11.13
C ASN A 563 7.32 -6.67 -11.56
N PRO A 564 7.88 -7.72 -10.95
CA PRO A 564 9.02 -8.42 -11.53
C PRO A 564 8.68 -8.98 -12.92
N ASP A 565 9.71 -9.24 -13.70
CA ASP A 565 9.66 -9.87 -15.03
C ASP A 565 8.77 -9.08 -16.01
N GLY A 566 9.00 -7.78 -16.10
CA GLY A 566 8.18 -6.85 -16.87
C GLY A 566 8.02 -7.20 -18.36
N PHE A 567 9.02 -7.80 -18.99
CA PHE A 567 8.92 -8.25 -20.38
C PHE A 567 7.98 -9.45 -20.56
N ARG A 568 7.88 -10.34 -19.56
CA ARG A 568 6.89 -11.42 -19.53
C ARG A 568 5.46 -10.88 -19.44
N TRP A 569 5.26 -9.79 -18.70
CA TRP A 569 3.99 -9.07 -18.71
C TRP A 569 3.66 -8.53 -20.10
N ILE A 570 4.61 -7.89 -20.79
CA ILE A 570 4.41 -7.39 -22.16
C ILE A 570 4.05 -8.54 -23.11
N GLU A 571 4.75 -9.68 -23.02
CA GLU A 571 4.46 -10.87 -23.81
C GLU A 571 3.01 -11.36 -23.62
N LEU A 572 2.58 -11.55 -22.36
CA LEU A 572 1.20 -11.97 -22.07
C LEU A 572 0.19 -10.97 -22.65
N LEU A 573 0.38 -9.66 -22.41
CA LEU A 573 -0.62 -8.67 -22.81
C LEU A 573 -0.75 -8.57 -24.34
N LYS A 574 0.32 -8.81 -25.10
CA LYS A 574 0.28 -8.90 -26.57
C LYS A 574 -0.50 -10.11 -27.09
N ARG A 575 -0.72 -11.15 -26.28
CA ARG A 575 -1.38 -12.40 -26.69
C ARG A 575 -2.91 -12.31 -26.57
N GLU A 576 -3.55 -12.01 -27.69
CA GLU A 576 -5.03 -12.00 -27.78
C GLU A 576 -5.65 -13.40 -27.60
N ASP A 577 -4.87 -14.47 -27.80
CA ASP A 577 -5.29 -15.84 -27.49
C ASP A 577 -5.31 -16.15 -25.98
N LYS A 578 -4.66 -15.31 -25.16
CA LYS A 578 -4.61 -15.43 -23.69
C LYS A 578 -5.44 -14.40 -22.96
N ILE A 579 -5.61 -13.21 -23.53
CA ILE A 579 -6.50 -12.18 -23.02
C ILE A 579 -7.35 -11.69 -24.18
N GLU A 580 -8.63 -12.09 -24.20
CA GLU A 580 -9.51 -11.79 -25.34
C GLU A 580 -9.90 -10.31 -25.38
N MET A 581 -10.15 -9.70 -24.21
CA MET A 581 -10.46 -8.28 -24.09
C MET A 581 -9.83 -7.71 -22.83
N SER A 582 -9.39 -6.46 -22.89
CA SER A 582 -8.80 -5.73 -21.80
C SER A 582 -9.18 -4.25 -21.81
N PHE A 583 -9.48 -3.71 -20.64
CA PHE A 583 -9.71 -2.27 -20.48
C PHE A 583 -9.08 -1.76 -19.20
N ASN A 584 -8.40 -0.63 -19.28
CA ASN A 584 -7.75 -0.01 -18.14
C ASN A 584 -8.53 1.23 -17.70
N LEU A 585 -8.89 1.27 -16.41
CA LEU A 585 -9.42 2.46 -15.75
C LEU A 585 -8.22 3.33 -15.33
N SER A 586 -7.85 4.31 -16.17
CA SER A 586 -6.63 5.11 -15.99
C SER A 586 -6.84 6.61 -16.22
N PRO A 587 -6.40 7.49 -15.31
CA PRO A 587 -6.44 8.95 -15.50
C PRO A 587 -5.39 9.46 -16.50
N THR A 588 -4.27 8.73 -16.62
CA THR A 588 -3.07 9.13 -17.36
C THR A 588 -2.53 7.94 -18.15
N TRP A 589 -1.61 8.21 -19.07
CA TRP A 589 -0.86 7.15 -19.74
C TRP A 589 0.05 6.37 -18.78
N SER A 590 0.30 5.11 -19.11
CA SER A 590 1.19 4.19 -18.42
C SER A 590 1.72 3.14 -19.39
N GLU A 591 2.78 2.44 -19.01
CA GLU A 591 3.41 1.37 -19.79
C GLU A 591 2.40 0.25 -20.11
N THR A 592 1.51 -0.10 -19.18
CA THR A 592 0.43 -1.07 -19.42
C THR A 592 -0.61 -0.57 -20.43
N ASN A 593 -0.88 0.74 -20.53
CA ASN A 593 -1.91 1.25 -21.45
C ASN A 593 -1.65 0.91 -22.91
N TRP A 594 -0.38 0.81 -23.32
CA TRP A 594 0.01 0.43 -24.70
C TRP A 594 -0.56 -0.90 -25.16
N TYR A 595 -0.91 -1.79 -24.21
CA TYR A 595 -1.33 -3.15 -24.48
C TYR A 595 -2.80 -3.42 -24.13
N CYS A 596 -3.59 -2.39 -23.86
CA CYS A 596 -5.03 -2.53 -23.60
C CYS A 596 -5.89 -2.37 -24.86
N ASP A 597 -7.12 -2.90 -24.85
CA ASP A 597 -8.11 -2.64 -25.92
C ASP A 597 -8.84 -1.32 -25.70
N PHE A 598 -9.10 -0.95 -24.45
CA PHE A 598 -9.71 0.32 -24.07
C PHE A 598 -8.93 1.02 -22.96
N ILE A 599 -8.92 2.35 -22.99
CA ILE A 599 -8.45 3.19 -21.89
C ILE A 599 -9.59 4.13 -21.53
N LEU A 600 -10.08 4.00 -20.30
CA LEU A 600 -11.25 4.71 -19.81
C LEU A 600 -10.81 5.73 -18.74
N PRO A 601 -11.00 7.04 -18.96
CA PRO A 601 -10.46 8.08 -18.08
C PRO A 601 -11.24 8.15 -16.76
N VAL A 602 -10.57 7.81 -15.66
CA VAL A 602 -11.16 7.87 -14.31
C VAL A 602 -10.58 8.99 -13.45
N GLY A 603 -11.33 9.43 -12.44
CA GLY A 603 -10.91 10.50 -11.52
C GLY A 603 -9.71 10.17 -10.64
N LEU A 604 -8.89 11.19 -10.36
CA LEU A 604 -7.83 11.20 -9.34
C LEU A 604 -8.41 11.52 -7.94
N ALA A 605 -7.56 11.83 -6.98
CA ALA A 605 -7.93 11.96 -5.56
C ALA A 605 -9.11 12.92 -5.30
N GLY A 606 -9.15 14.08 -5.95
CA GLY A 606 -10.21 15.08 -5.75
C GLY A 606 -11.42 14.93 -6.67
N GLU A 607 -11.61 13.78 -7.32
CA GLU A 607 -12.48 13.61 -8.49
C GLU A 607 -13.32 12.32 -8.45
N ARG A 608 -13.42 11.66 -7.29
CA ARG A 608 -14.18 10.42 -7.15
C ARG A 608 -14.63 10.17 -5.72
N HIS A 609 -15.60 9.28 -5.52
CA HIS A 609 -16.03 8.85 -4.20
C HIS A 609 -15.30 7.60 -3.73
N ASP A 610 -14.85 7.60 -2.46
CA ASP A 610 -14.33 6.42 -1.76
C ASP A 610 -14.43 6.62 -0.23
N GLN A 611 -14.51 5.54 0.54
CA GLN A 611 -14.36 5.57 2.00
C GLN A 611 -13.05 4.91 2.44
N HIS A 612 -12.38 5.53 3.43
CA HIS A 612 -11.11 5.12 3.99
C HIS A 612 -11.12 5.08 5.52
N SER A 613 -10.24 4.27 6.10
CA SER A 613 -10.02 4.13 7.54
C SER A 613 -8.75 3.32 7.73
N GLU A 614 -7.78 3.87 8.47
CA GLU A 614 -6.45 3.27 8.59
C GLU A 614 -6.09 3.05 10.06
N ALA A 615 -5.41 1.92 10.34
CA ALA A 615 -5.04 1.48 11.69
C ALA A 615 -3.82 2.24 12.24
N THR A 616 -3.94 3.56 12.39
CA THR A 616 -2.81 4.45 12.72
C THR A 616 -2.72 4.85 14.18
N GLU A 617 -3.77 4.59 14.94
CA GLU A 617 -3.89 4.93 16.34
C GLU A 617 -4.97 4.07 17.02
N PRO A 618 -5.03 4.04 18.36
CA PRO A 618 -6.07 3.37 19.15
C PRO A 618 -7.49 3.96 19.02
N LYS A 619 -7.96 4.21 17.80
CA LYS A 619 -9.24 4.85 17.47
C LYS A 619 -9.85 4.24 16.22
N ARG A 620 -11.16 4.33 16.07
CA ARG A 620 -11.89 4.03 14.85
C ARG A 620 -12.45 5.30 14.24
N TRP A 621 -11.89 5.69 13.11
CA TRP A 621 -12.32 6.85 12.33
C TRP A 621 -12.43 6.46 10.86
N LEU A 622 -13.15 7.24 10.07
CA LEU A 622 -13.17 7.12 8.63
C LEU A 622 -13.03 8.48 7.95
N SER A 623 -12.54 8.48 6.71
CA SER A 623 -12.59 9.62 5.80
C SER A 623 -13.38 9.30 4.55
N PHE A 624 -13.96 10.35 3.96
CA PHE A 624 -14.78 10.29 2.76
C PHE A 624 -14.12 11.14 1.67
N ARG A 625 -13.65 10.47 0.63
CA ARG A 625 -13.19 11.10 -0.60
C ARG A 625 -14.41 11.43 -1.44
N GLN A 626 -14.41 12.60 -2.07
CA GLN A 626 -15.47 13.06 -2.96
C GLN A 626 -14.92 13.99 -4.06
N PRO A 627 -15.59 14.07 -5.23
CA PRO A 627 -15.25 14.95 -6.33
C PRO A 627 -15.50 16.42 -5.98
N ALA A 628 -14.42 17.18 -5.79
CA ALA A 628 -14.48 18.55 -5.28
C ALA A 628 -15.29 19.50 -6.17
N LEU A 629 -15.11 19.43 -7.49
CA LEU A 629 -15.81 20.30 -8.43
C LEU A 629 -17.30 19.96 -8.55
N ARG A 630 -17.68 18.67 -8.44
CA ARG A 630 -19.09 18.27 -8.38
C ARG A 630 -19.76 18.84 -7.15
N VAL A 631 -19.17 18.66 -5.97
CA VAL A 631 -19.74 19.15 -4.70
C VAL A 631 -19.87 20.67 -4.73
N ALA A 632 -18.88 21.39 -5.28
CA ALA A 632 -18.96 22.83 -5.43
C ALA A 632 -20.10 23.26 -6.36
N LEU A 633 -20.25 22.60 -7.52
CA LEU A 633 -21.36 22.86 -8.44
C LEU A 633 -22.73 22.60 -7.78
N GLU A 634 -22.89 21.48 -7.08
CA GLU A 634 -24.13 21.13 -6.37
C GLU A 634 -24.48 22.18 -5.31
N LYS A 635 -23.50 22.64 -4.51
CA LYS A 635 -23.67 23.72 -3.53
C LYS A 635 -24.03 25.07 -4.17
N MET A 636 -23.65 25.29 -5.41
CA MET A 636 -24.00 26.47 -6.21
C MET A 636 -25.34 26.30 -6.95
N GLY A 637 -26.09 25.23 -6.70
CA GLY A 637 -27.42 24.99 -7.24
C GLY A 637 -27.45 24.24 -8.57
N TRP A 638 -26.31 23.77 -9.08
CA TRP A 638 -26.30 22.89 -10.26
C TRP A 638 -26.89 21.53 -9.92
N LYS A 639 -27.65 20.96 -10.87
CA LYS A 639 -28.19 19.61 -10.79
C LYS A 639 -27.79 18.83 -12.05
N PRO A 640 -27.42 17.55 -11.90
CA PRO A 640 -27.16 16.69 -13.06
C PRO A 640 -28.45 16.45 -13.85
N LYS A 641 -28.31 16.24 -15.15
CA LYS A 641 -29.41 15.78 -16.02
C LYS A 641 -29.74 14.32 -15.72
N ASP A 642 -28.70 13.50 -15.58
CA ASP A 642 -28.81 12.12 -15.14
C ASP A 642 -28.07 11.93 -13.79
N PRO A 643 -28.80 11.67 -12.69
CA PRO A 643 -28.20 11.53 -11.37
C PRO A 643 -27.31 10.28 -11.21
N THR A 644 -27.35 9.33 -12.15
CA THR A 644 -26.53 8.11 -12.12
C THR A 644 -25.12 8.31 -12.71
N ARG A 645 -24.88 9.44 -13.39
CA ARG A 645 -23.58 9.83 -13.96
C ARG A 645 -23.20 11.28 -13.61
N ALA A 646 -23.66 11.74 -12.46
CA ALA A 646 -23.55 13.13 -12.05
C ALA A 646 -22.08 13.60 -11.96
N THR A 647 -21.15 12.72 -11.59
CA THR A 647 -19.72 13.08 -11.55
C THR A 647 -19.15 13.32 -12.96
N LEU A 648 -19.52 12.50 -13.95
CA LEU A 648 -19.11 12.71 -15.34
C LEU A 648 -19.63 14.05 -15.87
N GLU A 649 -20.91 14.35 -15.66
CA GLU A 649 -21.50 15.63 -16.10
C GLU A 649 -20.86 16.84 -15.42
N ALA A 650 -20.54 16.72 -14.12
CA ALA A 650 -19.86 17.77 -13.38
C ALA A 650 -18.44 18.03 -13.90
N HIS A 651 -17.67 16.99 -14.21
CA HIS A 651 -16.32 17.12 -14.75
C HIS A 651 -16.31 17.73 -16.16
N ILE A 652 -17.24 17.35 -17.02
CA ILE A 652 -17.43 17.98 -18.33
C ILE A 652 -17.76 19.46 -18.14
N LYS A 653 -18.72 19.79 -17.27
CA LYS A 653 -19.08 21.18 -16.98
C LYS A 653 -17.93 22.01 -16.42
N ALA A 654 -17.06 21.39 -15.62
CA ALA A 654 -15.89 22.03 -15.06
C ALA A 654 -14.66 22.04 -15.98
N GLY A 655 -14.76 21.50 -17.20
CA GLY A 655 -13.67 21.52 -18.19
C GLY A 655 -12.54 20.52 -17.91
N LEU A 656 -12.79 19.44 -17.16
CA LEU A 656 -11.81 18.37 -16.93
C LEU A 656 -11.79 17.30 -18.03
N GLY A 657 -12.78 17.30 -18.93
CA GLY A 657 -12.99 16.26 -19.93
C GLY A 657 -14.03 15.23 -19.50
N GLU A 658 -14.14 14.13 -20.25
CA GLU A 658 -15.07 13.02 -20.02
C GLU A 658 -14.58 12.06 -18.93
N VAL A 659 -14.09 12.60 -17.81
CA VAL A 659 -13.55 11.83 -16.69
C VAL A 659 -14.69 11.33 -15.81
N TRP A 660 -14.78 10.01 -15.60
CA TRP A 660 -15.83 9.42 -14.78
C TRP A 660 -15.30 8.82 -13.47
N GLU A 661 -16.19 8.55 -12.51
CA GLU A 661 -15.85 7.86 -11.28
C GLU A 661 -16.25 6.39 -11.33
N GLU A 662 -15.56 5.57 -10.54
CA GLU A 662 -15.72 4.12 -10.59
C GLU A 662 -17.06 3.65 -10.02
N VAL A 663 -17.57 4.28 -8.96
CA VAL A 663 -18.81 3.82 -8.30
C VAL A 663 -20.00 3.96 -9.25
N GLU A 664 -20.13 5.12 -9.89
CA GLU A 664 -21.15 5.37 -10.92
C GLU A 664 -20.94 4.47 -12.15
N PHE A 665 -19.70 4.36 -12.66
CA PHE A 665 -19.37 3.51 -13.80
C PHE A 665 -19.78 2.05 -13.58
N TRP A 666 -19.40 1.45 -12.45
CA TRP A 666 -19.69 0.04 -12.17
C TRP A 666 -21.19 -0.22 -12.00
N ALA A 667 -21.91 0.70 -11.35
CA ALA A 667 -23.36 0.54 -11.21
C ALA A 667 -24.05 0.61 -12.58
N ASN A 668 -23.64 1.54 -13.45
CA ASN A 668 -24.22 1.71 -14.78
C ASN A 668 -23.90 0.56 -15.73
N ILE A 669 -22.64 0.11 -15.81
CA ILE A 669 -22.26 -0.97 -16.72
C ILE A 669 -22.98 -2.27 -16.37
N MET A 670 -23.15 -2.56 -15.06
CA MET A 670 -23.82 -3.77 -14.60
C MET A 670 -25.31 -3.77 -14.92
N VAL A 671 -25.98 -2.61 -14.76
CA VAL A 671 -27.43 -2.49 -14.96
C VAL A 671 -27.81 -2.41 -16.43
N HIS A 672 -27.03 -1.69 -17.25
CA HIS A 672 -27.44 -1.34 -18.60
C HIS A 672 -26.76 -2.17 -19.70
N TYR A 673 -25.62 -2.82 -19.41
CA TYR A 673 -24.80 -3.44 -20.46
C TYR A 673 -24.36 -4.89 -20.16
N VAL A 674 -24.10 -5.25 -18.90
CA VAL A 674 -23.77 -6.65 -18.53
C VAL A 674 -25.03 -7.50 -18.44
N ASP A 675 -26.04 -7.02 -17.70
CA ASP A 675 -27.27 -7.75 -17.40
C ASP A 675 -28.52 -6.89 -17.64
N PRO A 676 -28.71 -6.32 -18.85
CA PRO A 676 -29.79 -5.36 -19.11
C PRO A 676 -31.19 -5.93 -18.84
N ASP A 677 -31.41 -7.22 -19.10
CA ASP A 677 -32.68 -7.92 -18.90
C ASP A 677 -32.82 -8.56 -17.49
N GLY A 678 -31.74 -8.54 -16.68
CA GLY A 678 -31.72 -9.11 -15.33
C GLY A 678 -31.60 -10.65 -15.28
N SER A 679 -31.42 -11.32 -16.42
CA SER A 679 -31.38 -12.78 -16.53
C SER A 679 -30.19 -13.43 -15.79
N LEU A 680 -29.07 -12.71 -15.64
CA LEU A 680 -27.91 -13.18 -14.89
C LEU A 680 -28.05 -12.96 -13.38
N GLY A 681 -29.04 -12.18 -12.94
CA GLY A 681 -29.22 -11.81 -11.54
C GLY A 681 -28.15 -10.86 -11.02
N VAL A 682 -27.35 -10.24 -11.88
CA VAL A 682 -26.34 -9.24 -11.53
C VAL A 682 -27.00 -7.88 -11.34
N ARG A 683 -27.95 -7.53 -12.23
CA ARG A 683 -28.64 -6.23 -12.25
C ARG A 683 -29.22 -5.84 -10.89
N LYS A 684 -29.88 -6.77 -10.19
CA LYS A 684 -30.54 -6.52 -8.89
C LYS A 684 -29.59 -6.04 -7.78
N HIS A 685 -28.29 -6.30 -7.91
CA HIS A 685 -27.27 -5.89 -6.93
C HIS A 685 -26.75 -4.46 -7.15
N TRP A 686 -27.20 -3.79 -8.22
CA TRP A 686 -26.75 -2.46 -8.66
C TRP A 686 -27.90 -1.52 -9.03
N ALA A 687 -29.05 -2.05 -9.48
CA ALA A 687 -30.26 -1.28 -9.72
C ALA A 687 -30.78 -0.67 -8.41
N SER A 688 -31.30 0.55 -8.47
CA SER A 688 -31.78 1.25 -7.28
C SER A 688 -33.00 0.57 -6.67
N LYS A 689 -33.09 0.58 -5.35
CA LYS A 689 -34.29 0.16 -4.61
C LYS A 689 -35.46 1.12 -4.83
N VAL A 690 -35.17 2.41 -4.97
CA VAL A 690 -36.20 3.46 -5.09
C VAL A 690 -36.74 3.52 -6.52
N ASP A 691 -35.86 3.34 -7.51
CA ASP A 691 -36.22 3.30 -8.93
C ASP A 691 -35.43 2.20 -9.64
N PRO A 692 -35.99 0.97 -9.72
CA PRO A 692 -35.31 -0.18 -10.32
C PRO A 692 -35.00 -0.08 -11.82
N THR A 693 -35.51 0.96 -12.51
CA THR A 693 -35.23 1.17 -13.94
C THR A 693 -33.80 1.66 -14.19
N ARG A 694 -33.17 2.27 -13.19
CA ARG A 694 -31.82 2.84 -13.23
C ARG A 694 -30.86 2.24 -12.20
N ALA A 695 -29.58 2.53 -12.36
CA ALA A 695 -28.56 2.26 -11.36
C ALA A 695 -28.76 3.06 -10.05
N VAL A 696 -28.21 2.55 -8.95
CA VAL A 696 -28.13 3.24 -7.66
C VAL A 696 -27.28 4.52 -7.77
N THR A 697 -27.68 5.59 -7.11
CA THR A 697 -26.90 6.84 -7.09
C THR A 697 -25.91 6.88 -5.92
N ILE A 698 -24.91 7.77 -6.00
CA ILE A 698 -23.94 8.00 -4.93
C ILE A 698 -24.60 8.31 -3.57
N PRO A 699 -25.57 9.26 -3.46
CA PRO A 699 -26.22 9.53 -2.18
C PRO A 699 -26.98 8.31 -1.64
N GLU A 700 -27.65 7.53 -2.51
CA GLU A 700 -28.34 6.30 -2.11
C GLU A 700 -27.36 5.27 -1.53
N TRP A 701 -26.25 5.02 -2.24
CA TRP A 701 -25.25 4.04 -1.84
C TRP A 701 -24.58 4.40 -0.51
N TYR A 702 -24.05 5.62 -0.41
CA TYR A 702 -23.29 6.05 0.75
C TYR A 702 -24.16 6.35 1.97
N GLN A 703 -25.41 6.77 1.79
CA GLN A 703 -26.37 6.82 2.89
C GLN A 703 -26.53 5.44 3.54
N ALA A 704 -26.80 4.41 2.73
CA ALA A 704 -26.97 3.04 3.21
C ALA A 704 -25.69 2.45 3.84
N ALA A 705 -24.52 2.80 3.30
CA ALA A 705 -23.23 2.41 3.86
C ALA A 705 -22.98 3.06 5.23
N PHE A 706 -23.21 4.37 5.36
CA PHE A 706 -23.00 5.12 6.60
C PHE A 706 -24.06 4.86 7.66
N ASP A 707 -25.25 4.35 7.30
CA ASP A 707 -26.26 3.90 8.26
C ASP A 707 -25.77 2.78 9.20
N LYS A 708 -24.67 2.12 8.86
CA LYS A 708 -24.00 1.10 9.69
C LYS A 708 -23.20 1.69 10.86
N LEU A 709 -23.05 3.02 10.93
CA LEU A 709 -22.28 3.72 11.96
C LEU A 709 -23.23 4.44 12.92
N PRO A 710 -23.49 3.87 14.12
CA PRO A 710 -24.51 4.39 15.02
C PRO A 710 -24.25 5.82 15.50
N ASN A 711 -23.00 6.18 15.82
CA ASN A 711 -22.68 7.52 16.32
C ASN A 711 -22.77 8.56 15.20
N LEU A 712 -22.24 8.24 14.02
CA LEU A 712 -22.42 9.07 12.82
C LEU A 712 -23.91 9.30 12.53
N ARG A 713 -24.70 8.22 12.50
CA ARG A 713 -26.12 8.28 12.17
C ARG A 713 -26.90 9.16 13.14
N LYS A 714 -26.59 9.07 14.44
CA LYS A 714 -27.21 9.94 15.45
C LYS A 714 -26.88 11.40 15.17
N LYS A 715 -25.60 11.74 15.01
CA LYS A 715 -25.15 13.12 14.79
C LYS A 715 -25.67 13.70 13.47
N ALA A 716 -25.70 12.90 12.42
CA ALA A 716 -26.21 13.28 11.10
C ALA A 716 -27.68 13.68 11.15
N LYS A 717 -28.52 12.89 11.81
CA LYS A 717 -29.96 13.20 11.98
C LYS A 717 -30.19 14.48 12.79
N GLU A 718 -29.37 14.74 13.80
CA GLU A 718 -29.43 15.98 14.57
C GLU A 718 -29.01 17.20 13.74
N THR A 719 -28.04 17.03 12.84
CA THR A 719 -27.47 18.14 12.04
C THR A 719 -28.28 18.44 10.78
N TYR A 720 -28.86 17.41 10.15
CA TYR A 720 -29.63 17.49 8.91
C TYR A 720 -30.99 16.78 9.05
N PRO A 721 -31.90 17.27 9.92
CA PRO A 721 -33.16 16.58 10.21
C PRO A 721 -34.09 16.45 8.99
N GLU A 722 -34.04 17.43 8.09
CA GLU A 722 -34.88 17.49 6.88
C GLU A 722 -34.23 16.83 5.66
N SER A 723 -32.98 16.36 5.78
CA SER A 723 -32.29 15.72 4.65
C SER A 723 -32.83 14.32 4.40
N LYS A 724 -32.98 13.97 3.12
CA LYS A 724 -33.23 12.59 2.69
C LYS A 724 -32.01 11.69 2.93
N TYR A 725 -30.81 12.25 2.92
CA TYR A 725 -29.54 11.53 3.03
C TYR A 725 -28.62 12.17 4.09
N PRO A 726 -29.04 12.24 5.37
CA PRO A 726 -28.36 13.03 6.38
C PRO A 726 -26.93 12.56 6.66
N ASN A 727 -26.67 11.24 6.57
CA ASN A 727 -25.33 10.72 6.83
C ASN A 727 -24.38 11.07 5.68
N TYR A 728 -24.87 10.98 4.45
CA TYR A 728 -24.11 11.39 3.27
C TYR A 728 -23.80 12.88 3.32
N GLU A 729 -24.76 13.73 3.66
CA GLU A 729 -24.56 15.18 3.78
C GLU A 729 -23.54 15.54 4.87
N LEU A 730 -23.63 14.94 6.06
CA LEU A 730 -22.64 15.18 7.12
C LEU A 730 -21.23 14.74 6.71
N MET A 731 -21.10 13.57 6.10
CA MET A 731 -19.81 13.09 5.59
C MET A 731 -19.29 13.93 4.43
N SER A 732 -20.16 14.44 3.56
CA SER A 732 -19.79 15.36 2.48
C SER A 732 -19.33 16.71 3.03
N ALA A 733 -19.93 17.21 4.11
CA ALA A 733 -19.55 18.48 4.73
C ALA A 733 -18.21 18.41 5.48
N MET A 734 -17.92 17.29 6.15
CA MET A 734 -16.73 17.15 7.01
C MET A 734 -15.56 16.40 6.34
N GLY A 735 -15.88 15.49 5.41
CA GLY A 735 -14.95 14.54 4.79
C GLY A 735 -14.34 13.51 5.74
N THR A 736 -14.78 13.47 7.01
CA THR A 736 -14.20 12.61 8.04
C THR A 736 -15.14 12.46 9.24
N TRP A 737 -15.00 11.35 9.96
CA TRP A 737 -15.76 11.05 11.16
C TRP A 737 -14.96 10.18 12.14
N LEU A 738 -15.07 10.46 13.43
CA LEU A 738 -14.52 9.65 14.53
C LEU A 738 -15.67 8.90 15.19
N GLU A 739 -15.69 7.58 15.06
CA GLU A 739 -16.78 6.72 15.57
C GLU A 739 -16.52 6.25 17.00
N GLU A 740 -15.28 5.87 17.32
CA GLU A 740 -14.87 5.35 18.62
C GLU A 740 -13.41 5.76 18.91
N ASP A 741 -13.08 6.07 20.17
CA ASP A 741 -11.76 6.51 20.63
C ASP A 741 -11.35 5.68 21.87
N ASN A 742 -10.07 5.72 22.24
CA ASN A 742 -9.48 5.05 23.40
C ASN A 742 -9.68 3.52 23.39
N ILE A 743 -9.45 2.90 22.24
CA ILE A 743 -9.60 1.46 22.04
C ILE A 743 -8.33 0.76 22.50
N PHE A 744 -8.33 0.26 23.74
CA PHE A 744 -7.23 -0.53 24.30
C PHE A 744 -7.75 -1.89 24.78
N LYS A 745 -6.87 -2.88 24.71
CA LYS A 745 -7.10 -4.28 25.11
C LYS A 745 -8.45 -4.88 24.68
N PRO A 746 -8.87 -4.79 23.40
CA PRO A 746 -10.18 -5.30 22.99
C PRO A 746 -10.37 -6.81 23.26
N GLN A 747 -9.29 -7.58 23.28
CA GLN A 747 -9.30 -9.00 23.63
C GLN A 747 -9.77 -9.29 25.06
N GLU A 748 -9.55 -8.35 26.00
CA GLU A 748 -9.98 -8.45 27.41
C GLU A 748 -11.43 -8.04 27.62
N ARG A 749 -12.12 -7.55 26.58
CA ARG A 749 -13.54 -7.17 26.70
C ARG A 749 -14.35 -8.43 27.04
N PRO A 750 -15.32 -8.34 27.97
CA PRO A 750 -16.20 -9.45 28.28
C PRO A 750 -16.86 -10.02 27.04
N LEU A 751 -16.97 -11.35 26.98
CA LEU A 751 -17.75 -12.02 25.95
C LEU A 751 -19.22 -11.71 26.21
N LYS A 752 -19.85 -10.98 25.28
CA LYS A 752 -21.22 -10.53 25.47
C LYS A 752 -22.17 -11.73 25.50
N LYS A 753 -22.99 -11.82 26.54
CA LYS A 753 -24.10 -12.78 26.67
C LYS A 753 -25.42 -12.03 26.83
N VAL A 754 -26.46 -12.44 26.11
CA VAL A 754 -27.82 -11.87 26.19
C VAL A 754 -28.80 -13.04 26.33
N GLY A 755 -29.41 -13.19 27.51
CA GLY A 755 -30.20 -14.39 27.82
C GLY A 755 -29.34 -15.65 27.75
N THR A 756 -29.79 -16.64 26.97
CA THR A 756 -29.07 -17.92 26.72
C THR A 756 -28.10 -17.85 25.54
N LYS A 757 -27.85 -16.67 24.97
CA LYS A 757 -27.07 -16.53 23.73
C LYS A 757 -25.76 -15.76 23.94
N TYR A 758 -24.67 -16.32 23.44
CA TYR A 758 -23.41 -15.60 23.30
C TYR A 758 -23.38 -14.79 22.00
N ILE A 759 -22.80 -13.59 22.04
CA ILE A 759 -22.64 -12.72 20.88
C ILE A 759 -21.15 -12.57 20.60
N SER A 760 -20.70 -13.11 19.47
CA SER A 760 -19.31 -13.05 19.03
C SER A 760 -19.24 -12.81 17.54
N HIS A 761 -18.36 -11.89 17.11
CA HIS A 761 -18.18 -11.49 15.70
C HIS A 761 -19.48 -11.07 14.99
N GLY A 762 -20.43 -10.49 15.72
CA GLY A 762 -21.74 -10.08 15.18
C GLY A 762 -22.72 -11.23 14.94
N HIS A 763 -22.42 -12.44 15.43
CA HIS A 763 -23.28 -13.61 15.37
C HIS A 763 -23.75 -14.01 16.77
N GLU A 764 -24.95 -14.58 16.84
CA GLU A 764 -25.52 -15.17 18.05
C GLU A 764 -25.29 -16.69 18.05
N TYR A 765 -24.91 -17.23 19.21
CA TYR A 765 -24.71 -18.65 19.45
C TYR A 765 -25.51 -19.06 20.68
N ASP A 766 -26.35 -20.08 20.55
CA ASP A 766 -27.08 -20.61 21.70
C ASP A 766 -26.11 -21.32 22.65
N GLU A 767 -26.24 -21.12 23.96
CA GLU A 767 -25.35 -21.73 24.94
C GLU A 767 -25.34 -23.26 24.90
N THR A 768 -26.44 -23.89 24.45
CA THR A 768 -26.51 -25.35 24.27
C THR A 768 -25.60 -25.85 23.14
N GLN A 769 -25.15 -24.96 22.26
CA GLN A 769 -24.23 -25.24 21.15
C GLN A 769 -22.79 -24.84 21.45
N VAL A 770 -22.50 -24.40 22.69
CA VAL A 770 -21.20 -23.91 23.12
C VAL A 770 -20.58 -24.87 24.12
N VAL A 771 -19.36 -25.33 23.84
CA VAL A 771 -18.57 -26.18 24.73
C VAL A 771 -17.27 -25.44 25.08
N LYS A 772 -16.87 -25.48 26.36
CA LYS A 772 -15.55 -25.00 26.78
C LYS A 772 -14.56 -26.16 26.62
N ASP A 773 -13.48 -25.95 25.88
CA ASP A 773 -12.42 -26.94 25.78
C ASP A 773 -11.51 -26.93 27.02
N GLU A 774 -10.56 -27.86 27.07
CA GLU A 774 -9.64 -28.00 28.20
C GLU A 774 -8.65 -26.83 28.36
N PHE A 775 -8.47 -26.01 27.32
CA PHE A 775 -7.60 -24.82 27.32
C PHE A 775 -8.38 -23.54 27.70
N GLY A 776 -9.67 -23.68 28.01
CA GLY A 776 -10.56 -22.59 28.39
C GLY A 776 -11.18 -21.85 27.20
N CYS A 777 -10.98 -22.29 25.96
CA CYS A 777 -11.57 -21.68 24.78
C CYS A 777 -13.02 -22.14 24.61
N LEU A 778 -13.92 -21.19 24.30
CA LEU A 778 -15.33 -21.45 24.07
C LEU A 778 -15.55 -21.74 22.59
N MET A 779 -15.97 -22.96 22.29
CA MET A 779 -16.16 -23.49 20.96
C MET A 779 -17.66 -23.59 20.66
N ALA A 780 -18.12 -22.87 19.63
CA ALA A 780 -19.51 -22.89 19.20
C ALA A 780 -19.65 -23.65 17.88
N THR A 781 -20.60 -24.58 17.81
CA THR A 781 -20.95 -25.26 16.55
C THR A 781 -22.10 -24.54 15.88
N ASP A 782 -21.88 -24.07 14.65
CA ASP A 782 -22.94 -23.40 13.89
C ASP A 782 -23.93 -24.39 13.25
N ALA A 783 -24.99 -23.86 12.63
CA ALA A 783 -26.06 -24.65 12.01
C ALA A 783 -25.58 -25.57 10.87
N HIS A 784 -24.34 -25.41 10.39
CA HIS A 784 -23.72 -26.26 9.37
C HIS A 784 -22.76 -27.29 9.97
N GLY A 785 -22.74 -27.45 11.29
CA GLY A 785 -21.87 -28.39 12.00
C GLY A 785 -20.41 -27.90 12.14
N LYS A 786 -20.12 -26.64 11.81
CA LYS A 786 -18.77 -26.10 11.91
C LYS A 786 -18.51 -25.51 13.29
N THR A 787 -17.49 -26.03 13.96
CA THR A 787 -17.04 -25.53 15.24
C THR A 787 -16.06 -24.36 15.07
N LYS A 788 -16.23 -23.30 15.86
CA LYS A 788 -15.31 -22.15 15.90
C LYS A 788 -15.20 -21.57 17.30
N ALA A 789 -14.03 -21.04 17.60
CA ALA A 789 -13.80 -20.30 18.84
C ALA A 789 -14.59 -18.99 18.86
N ILE A 790 -15.32 -18.73 19.94
CA ILE A 790 -16.14 -17.52 20.14
C ILE A 790 -15.66 -16.64 21.30
N GLY A 791 -14.86 -17.18 22.22
CA GLY A 791 -14.23 -16.46 23.35
C GLY A 791 -13.33 -17.41 24.15
N VAL A 792 -12.74 -16.92 25.24
CA VAL A 792 -11.82 -17.70 26.10
C VAL A 792 -11.96 -17.29 27.55
N GLU A 793 -11.74 -18.22 28.46
CA GLU A 793 -11.66 -18.00 29.88
C GLU A 793 -10.22 -17.58 30.26
N VAL A 794 -10.08 -16.41 30.86
CA VAL A 794 -8.82 -15.89 31.39
C VAL A 794 -9.06 -15.43 32.82
N ASP A 795 -8.28 -15.96 33.77
CA ASP A 795 -8.43 -15.68 35.21
C ASP A 795 -9.87 -15.87 35.74
N GLY A 796 -10.60 -16.86 35.20
CA GLY A 796 -11.98 -17.18 35.57
C GLY A 796 -13.07 -16.35 34.87
N GLU A 797 -12.69 -15.37 34.04
CA GLU A 797 -13.61 -14.49 33.32
C GLU A 797 -13.70 -14.85 31.84
N LEU A 798 -14.91 -14.82 31.27
CA LEU A 798 -15.14 -15.07 29.85
C LEU A 798 -14.95 -13.79 29.03
N VAL A 799 -13.91 -13.78 28.20
CA VAL A 799 -13.52 -12.63 27.37
C VAL A 799 -13.54 -12.97 25.87
N GLN A 800 -13.50 -11.94 25.03
CA GLN A 800 -13.55 -12.10 23.56
C GLN A 800 -12.31 -12.78 22.98
N GLY A 801 -11.14 -12.47 23.54
CA GLY A 801 -9.84 -12.94 23.10
C GLY A 801 -9.41 -12.43 21.71
N PHE A 802 -8.29 -12.97 21.22
CA PHE A 802 -7.75 -12.68 19.89
C PHE A 802 -8.56 -13.38 18.78
N HIS A 803 -8.27 -13.08 17.52
CA HIS A 803 -8.96 -13.69 16.36
C HIS A 803 -8.44 -15.08 15.97
N THR A 804 -7.43 -15.59 16.68
CA THR A 804 -6.82 -16.91 16.49
C THR A 804 -7.80 -18.04 16.78
N LEU A 805 -7.39 -19.26 16.43
CA LEU A 805 -8.14 -20.47 16.72
C LEU A 805 -8.24 -20.74 18.23
N THR A 806 -7.23 -20.34 18.99
CA THR A 806 -7.11 -20.53 20.44
C THR A 806 -7.64 -19.34 21.25
N LYS A 807 -8.00 -18.23 20.59
CA LYS A 807 -8.26 -16.91 21.21
C LYS A 807 -7.09 -16.32 22.00
N LYS A 808 -5.93 -16.96 21.97
CA LYS A 808 -4.64 -16.49 22.49
C LYS A 808 -3.70 -16.21 21.32
N LEU A 809 -2.57 -15.55 21.56
CA LEU A 809 -1.52 -15.37 20.55
C LEU A 809 -0.84 -16.72 20.25
N ASP A 810 -0.68 -17.01 18.96
CA ASP A 810 -0.18 -18.31 18.49
C ASP A 810 1.36 -18.28 18.36
N PHE A 811 2.05 -18.54 19.49
CA PHE A 811 3.48 -18.89 19.45
C PHE A 811 3.67 -20.20 18.67
N TYR A 812 2.78 -21.17 18.91
CA TYR A 812 2.72 -22.44 18.19
C TYR A 812 1.55 -22.44 17.21
N CYS A 813 1.82 -22.43 15.91
CA CYS A 813 0.77 -22.54 14.89
C CYS A 813 0.50 -24.01 14.59
N GLU A 814 -0.31 -24.67 15.41
CA GLU A 814 -0.56 -26.12 15.33
C GLU A 814 -0.89 -26.60 13.91
N TRP A 815 -1.71 -25.85 13.18
CA TRP A 815 -2.17 -26.20 11.84
C TRP A 815 -1.05 -26.23 10.78
N PHE A 816 0.17 -25.77 11.06
CA PHE A 816 1.28 -25.89 10.09
C PHE A 816 1.60 -27.35 9.76
N LYS A 817 1.42 -28.28 10.71
CA LYS A 817 1.64 -29.71 10.49
C LYS A 817 0.67 -30.27 9.44
N ASP A 818 -0.60 -29.89 9.54
CA ASP A 818 -1.67 -30.31 8.63
C ASP A 818 -1.45 -29.80 7.20
N TRP A 819 -0.70 -28.71 7.06
CA TRP A 819 -0.36 -28.09 5.78
C TRP A 819 1.08 -28.35 5.36
N LYS A 820 1.67 -29.44 5.86
CA LYS A 820 2.98 -29.98 5.43
C LYS A 820 4.18 -29.09 5.81
N TRP A 821 4.09 -28.21 6.81
CA TRP A 821 5.19 -27.33 7.26
C TRP A 821 5.50 -27.42 8.78
N PRO A 822 5.58 -28.62 9.38
CA PRO A 822 5.71 -28.76 10.82
C PRO A 822 6.93 -28.03 11.39
N GLU A 823 8.08 -28.05 10.72
CA GLU A 823 9.31 -27.42 11.22
C GLU A 823 9.20 -25.91 11.42
N TYR A 824 8.24 -25.26 10.75
CA TYR A 824 8.03 -23.83 10.85
C TYR A 824 6.82 -23.46 11.72
N ALA A 825 6.33 -24.40 12.53
CA ALA A 825 5.20 -24.15 13.43
C ALA A 825 5.57 -23.29 14.66
N ILE A 826 6.85 -22.94 14.87
CA ILE A 826 7.33 -21.94 15.85
C ILE A 826 8.41 -21.01 15.24
N PRO A 827 8.74 -19.86 15.85
CA PRO A 827 9.83 -18.99 15.39
C PRO A 827 11.21 -19.67 15.46
N ILE A 828 11.91 -19.84 14.33
CA ILE A 828 13.23 -20.49 14.26
C ILE A 828 14.13 -19.85 13.19
N TYR A 829 15.45 -20.03 13.36
CA TYR A 829 16.48 -19.63 12.40
C TYR A 829 17.69 -20.59 12.48
N PRO A 830 18.40 -20.87 11.38
CA PRO A 830 19.61 -21.70 11.44
C PRO A 830 20.75 -21.03 12.22
N THR A 831 21.49 -21.80 13.01
CA THR A 831 22.67 -21.33 13.76
C THR A 831 23.99 -21.88 13.26
N THR A 832 23.93 -22.82 12.31
CA THR A 832 25.11 -23.43 11.68
C THR A 832 25.04 -23.33 10.16
N LYS A 833 26.19 -23.43 9.49
CA LYS A 833 26.27 -23.48 8.02
C LYS A 833 25.51 -24.67 7.44
N GLU A 834 25.54 -25.82 8.10
CA GLU A 834 24.83 -27.03 7.67
C GLU A 834 23.31 -26.82 7.73
N ASP A 835 22.82 -26.21 8.82
CA ASP A 835 21.40 -25.90 8.98
C ASP A 835 20.93 -24.86 7.96
N ARG A 836 21.76 -23.88 7.60
CA ARG A 836 21.41 -22.91 6.54
C ARG A 836 21.09 -23.58 5.21
N VAL A 837 21.80 -24.64 4.85
CA VAL A 837 21.51 -25.42 3.63
C VAL A 837 20.18 -26.16 3.76
N LYS A 838 19.92 -26.80 4.91
CA LYS A 838 18.69 -27.57 5.16
C LYS A 838 17.44 -26.69 5.30
N MET A 839 17.61 -25.49 5.85
CA MET A 839 16.53 -24.54 6.17
C MET A 839 16.33 -23.50 5.06
N THR A 840 16.42 -23.93 3.79
CA THR A 840 16.38 -23.07 2.61
C THR A 840 15.19 -22.10 2.55
N HIS A 841 14.04 -22.42 3.16
CA HIS A 841 12.85 -21.57 3.13
C HIS A 841 12.93 -20.35 4.06
N VAL A 842 13.87 -20.33 5.02
CA VAL A 842 14.09 -19.20 5.95
C VAL A 842 15.47 -18.56 5.80
N VAL A 843 16.31 -19.09 4.90
CA VAL A 843 17.55 -18.45 4.46
C VAL A 843 17.27 -17.63 3.21
N SER A 844 17.45 -16.32 3.32
CA SER A 844 17.23 -15.35 2.25
C SER A 844 18.07 -15.67 1.00
N GLN A 845 17.49 -15.44 -0.18
CA GLN A 845 18.16 -15.53 -1.48
C GLN A 845 19.32 -14.51 -1.67
N VAL A 846 19.47 -13.57 -0.74
CA VAL A 846 20.61 -12.63 -0.68
C VAL A 846 21.46 -12.80 0.58
N HIS A 847 21.38 -13.96 1.23
CA HIS A 847 22.24 -14.29 2.37
C HIS A 847 23.72 -14.15 1.99
N HIS A 848 24.55 -13.69 2.92
CA HIS A 848 25.96 -13.41 2.63
C HIS A 848 26.77 -14.64 2.22
N ASP A 849 26.29 -15.85 2.52
CA ASP A 849 26.91 -17.11 2.06
C ASP A 849 26.88 -17.26 0.52
N PHE A 850 26.02 -16.52 -0.18
CA PHE A 850 25.96 -16.51 -1.65
C PHE A 850 26.87 -15.47 -2.30
N MET A 851 27.52 -14.60 -1.50
CA MET A 851 28.46 -13.57 -1.95
C MET A 851 29.88 -14.13 -1.85
N THR A 852 30.34 -14.75 -2.93
CA THR A 852 31.61 -15.48 -3.02
C THR A 852 32.71 -14.68 -3.73
N LYS A 853 32.36 -13.63 -4.47
CA LYS A 853 33.28 -12.75 -5.18
C LYS A 853 33.19 -11.32 -4.66
N ASP A 854 34.26 -10.56 -4.81
CA ASP A 854 34.36 -9.16 -4.34
C ASP A 854 33.38 -8.20 -5.02
N ASN A 855 32.84 -8.57 -6.18
CA ASN A 855 31.89 -7.77 -6.94
C ASN A 855 30.43 -8.29 -6.87
N GLU A 856 30.14 -9.19 -5.93
CA GLU A 856 28.78 -9.68 -5.64
C GLU A 856 28.18 -8.94 -4.43
N PHE A 857 26.92 -8.50 -4.58
CA PHE A 857 26.22 -7.69 -3.58
C PHE A 857 24.77 -8.13 -3.41
N ALA A 858 24.21 -7.84 -2.24
CA ALA A 858 22.76 -7.82 -2.05
C ALA A 858 22.20 -6.48 -2.53
N LEU A 859 21.27 -6.48 -3.49
CA LEU A 859 20.60 -5.27 -3.97
C LEU A 859 19.26 -5.06 -3.26
N ASN A 860 19.17 -4.00 -2.46
CA ASN A 860 17.94 -3.52 -1.85
C ASN A 860 17.14 -2.64 -2.83
N THR A 861 16.03 -3.16 -3.33
CA THR A 861 15.16 -2.50 -4.31
C THR A 861 13.92 -1.82 -3.70
N VAL A 862 13.55 -2.16 -2.46
CA VAL A 862 12.19 -1.92 -1.91
C VAL A 862 12.02 -0.64 -1.10
N PHE A 863 12.98 0.27 -1.16
CA PHE A 863 12.83 1.57 -0.51
C PHE A 863 12.16 2.62 -1.40
N ARG A 864 11.68 3.68 -0.75
CA ARG A 864 10.86 4.71 -1.37
C ARG A 864 11.44 6.09 -1.17
N LEU A 865 11.36 6.92 -2.20
CA LEU A 865 11.63 8.35 -2.09
C LEU A 865 10.37 9.06 -1.54
N PRO A 866 10.50 10.03 -0.63
CA PRO A 866 9.35 10.65 0.03
C PRO A 866 8.41 11.41 -0.91
N TYR A 867 8.91 11.82 -2.07
CA TYR A 867 8.18 12.59 -3.07
C TYR A 867 7.67 11.74 -4.25
N ASN A 868 8.14 10.49 -4.44
CA ASN A 868 7.64 9.64 -5.53
C ASN A 868 6.52 8.70 -5.09
N ILE A 869 5.64 8.39 -6.05
CA ILE A 869 4.44 7.58 -5.87
C ILE A 869 4.35 6.59 -7.02
N HIS A 870 5.01 5.43 -6.91
CA HIS A 870 4.92 4.35 -7.90
C HIS A 870 4.80 4.89 -9.33
N THR A 871 3.61 4.76 -9.92
CA THR A 871 3.30 5.08 -11.32
C THR A 871 2.57 6.42 -11.50
N ARG A 872 2.38 7.21 -10.44
CA ARG A 872 1.50 8.40 -10.40
C ARG A 872 2.22 9.71 -10.08
N SER A 873 3.52 9.66 -9.76
CA SER A 873 4.33 10.86 -9.61
C SER A 873 4.98 11.31 -10.92
N VAL A 874 5.14 10.38 -11.88
CA VAL A 874 5.90 10.63 -13.12
C VAL A 874 5.40 11.83 -13.92
N ASN A 875 4.09 12.12 -13.85
CA ASN A 875 3.48 13.25 -14.53
C ASN A 875 3.02 14.37 -13.58
N SER A 876 3.56 14.39 -12.37
CA SER A 876 3.42 15.55 -11.49
C SER A 876 4.66 16.42 -11.63
N LYS A 877 4.49 17.58 -12.25
CA LYS A 877 5.57 18.54 -12.44
C LYS A 877 6.33 18.84 -11.13
N HIS A 878 5.60 19.20 -10.07
CA HIS A 878 6.21 19.58 -8.79
C HIS A 878 6.98 18.41 -8.14
N LEU A 879 6.51 17.16 -8.30
CA LEU A 879 7.23 16.01 -7.74
C LEU A 879 8.44 15.65 -8.60
N MET A 880 8.35 15.81 -9.92
CA MET A 880 9.47 15.58 -10.84
C MET A 880 10.55 16.64 -10.75
N GLU A 881 10.23 17.89 -10.44
CA GLU A 881 11.23 18.92 -10.17
C GLU A 881 12.11 18.55 -8.94
N ILE A 882 11.51 17.94 -7.92
CA ILE A 882 12.23 17.46 -6.72
C ILE A 882 13.00 16.17 -7.03
N SER A 883 12.39 15.21 -7.73
CA SER A 883 12.97 13.89 -7.97
C SER A 883 13.96 13.84 -9.12
N GLN A 884 13.75 14.67 -10.14
CA GLN A 884 14.43 14.69 -11.45
C GLN A 884 14.41 13.35 -12.19
N ASN A 885 13.52 12.43 -11.78
CA ASN A 885 13.53 11.01 -12.17
C ASN A 885 14.92 10.34 -12.00
N HIS A 886 15.76 10.86 -11.10
CA HIS A 886 17.08 10.30 -10.82
C HIS A 886 16.94 8.98 -10.05
N ASN A 887 17.60 7.90 -10.53
CA ASN A 887 17.60 6.60 -9.86
C ASN A 887 19.02 6.02 -9.69
N PRO A 888 19.89 6.69 -8.93
CA PRO A 888 21.22 6.16 -8.70
C PRO A 888 21.18 4.86 -7.93
N VAL A 889 22.21 4.05 -8.17
CA VAL A 889 22.55 2.89 -7.35
C VAL A 889 23.56 3.35 -6.30
N TRP A 890 23.16 3.24 -5.03
CA TRP A 890 24.02 3.56 -3.89
C TRP A 890 24.91 2.36 -3.57
N ILE A 891 26.19 2.64 -3.38
CA ILE A 891 27.21 1.66 -3.05
C ILE A 891 28.08 2.18 -1.91
N TYR A 892 28.47 1.30 -0.99
CA TYR A 892 29.35 1.68 0.12
C TYR A 892 30.68 2.22 -0.42
N THR A 893 31.22 3.29 0.18
CA THR A 893 32.39 4.03 -0.33
C THR A 893 33.63 3.15 -0.52
N GLU A 894 33.97 2.32 0.45
CA GLU A 894 35.14 1.43 0.34
C GLU A 894 34.90 0.28 -0.62
N ASP A 895 33.67 -0.21 -0.79
CA ASP A 895 33.36 -1.22 -1.80
C ASP A 895 33.44 -0.65 -3.22
N ALA A 896 32.95 0.58 -3.42
CA ALA A 896 33.10 1.29 -4.69
C ALA A 896 34.58 1.52 -5.04
N LYS A 897 35.38 1.92 -4.05
CA LYS A 897 36.82 2.15 -4.21
C LYS A 897 37.57 0.87 -4.58
N LYS A 898 37.24 -0.28 -3.97
CA LYS A 898 37.80 -1.59 -4.36
C LYS A 898 37.51 -1.93 -5.82
N LEU A 899 36.33 -1.57 -6.31
CA LEU A 899 35.89 -1.82 -7.69
C LEU A 899 36.28 -0.70 -8.69
N GLY A 900 36.96 0.36 -8.23
CA GLY A 900 37.33 1.50 -9.07
C GLY A 900 36.16 2.38 -9.51
N ILE A 901 34.99 2.27 -8.86
CA ILE A 901 33.77 2.98 -9.20
C ILE A 901 33.76 4.37 -8.56
N LYS A 902 33.46 5.40 -9.35
CA LYS A 902 33.31 6.80 -8.91
C LYS A 902 31.86 7.25 -9.02
N ARG A 903 31.56 8.36 -8.35
CA ARG A 903 30.24 8.99 -8.44
C ARG A 903 29.96 9.43 -9.88
N GLY A 904 28.81 9.02 -10.41
CA GLY A 904 28.37 9.37 -11.76
C GLY A 904 28.77 8.35 -12.82
N ASP A 905 29.62 7.38 -12.50
CA ASP A 905 29.98 6.32 -13.44
C ASP A 905 28.74 5.47 -13.77
N ALA A 906 28.65 5.03 -15.02
CA ALA A 906 27.71 4.01 -15.43
C ALA A 906 28.23 2.63 -14.96
N VAL A 907 27.39 1.88 -14.26
CA VAL A 907 27.70 0.52 -13.80
C VAL A 907 26.68 -0.47 -14.38
N LYS A 908 27.19 -1.64 -14.76
CA LYS A 908 26.38 -2.77 -15.19
C LYS A 908 26.04 -3.62 -13.97
N VAL A 909 24.75 -3.75 -13.70
CA VAL A 909 24.21 -4.52 -12.57
C VAL A 909 23.52 -5.75 -13.13
N THR A 910 24.17 -6.91 -12.97
CA THR A 910 23.66 -8.21 -13.46
C THR A 910 22.95 -8.95 -12.34
N ILE A 911 21.75 -9.47 -12.59
CA ILE A 911 20.95 -10.25 -11.62
C ILE A 911 21.17 -11.74 -11.83
N GLU A 912 21.50 -12.45 -10.75
CA GLU A 912 21.64 -13.90 -10.71
C GLU A 912 20.71 -14.48 -9.65
N ASP A 913 19.99 -15.56 -9.97
CA ASP A 913 19.16 -16.27 -9.01
C ASP A 913 19.94 -17.37 -8.28
N THR A 914 19.74 -17.48 -6.97
CA THR A 914 20.45 -18.43 -6.11
C THR A 914 19.81 -19.82 -6.04
N VAL A 915 18.57 -19.97 -6.54
CA VAL A 915 17.88 -21.28 -6.54
C VAL A 915 18.23 -22.05 -7.81
N SER A 916 18.02 -21.44 -8.97
CA SER A 916 18.30 -22.01 -10.30
C SER A 916 19.75 -21.84 -10.76
N GLY A 917 20.48 -20.86 -10.21
CA GLY A 917 21.82 -20.49 -10.68
C GLY A 917 21.84 -19.76 -12.03
N LEU A 918 20.68 -19.37 -12.57
CA LEU A 918 20.57 -18.72 -13.86
C LEU A 918 20.81 -17.20 -13.77
N GLU A 919 21.48 -16.66 -14.79
CA GLU A 919 21.55 -15.22 -15.03
C GLU A 919 20.27 -14.75 -15.71
N SER A 920 19.62 -13.76 -15.11
CA SER A 920 18.40 -13.14 -15.60
C SER A 920 18.68 -12.10 -16.67
N GLY A 921 19.69 -11.26 -16.45
CA GLY A 921 20.07 -10.16 -17.33
C GLY A 921 20.70 -9.00 -16.54
N TYR A 922 20.79 -7.83 -17.16
CA TYR A 922 21.41 -6.66 -16.54
C TYR A 922 20.66 -5.35 -16.87
N PHE A 923 20.87 -4.36 -16.01
CA PHE A 923 20.55 -2.96 -16.30
C PHE A 923 21.77 -2.08 -16.05
N ILE A 924 21.89 -0.99 -16.81
CA ILE A 924 22.95 0.00 -16.64
C ILE A 924 22.43 1.16 -15.81
N ALA A 925 23.07 1.48 -14.69
CA ALA A 925 22.63 2.55 -13.80
C ALA A 925 23.79 3.47 -13.38
N MET A 926 23.45 4.68 -12.92
CA MET A 926 24.43 5.61 -12.36
C MET A 926 24.85 5.19 -10.95
N ALA A 927 26.14 5.04 -10.69
CA ALA A 927 26.66 4.74 -9.35
C ALA A 927 26.83 5.99 -8.48
N VAL A 928 26.49 5.87 -7.20
CA VAL A 928 26.74 6.88 -6.17
C VAL A 928 27.39 6.23 -4.94
N PRO A 929 28.71 6.34 -4.79
CA PRO A 929 29.40 5.97 -3.55
C PRO A 929 28.90 6.79 -2.35
N THR A 930 28.58 6.12 -1.25
CA THR A 930 28.01 6.73 -0.03
C THR A 930 28.22 5.88 1.22
N GLU A 931 28.33 6.51 2.40
CA GLU A 931 28.33 5.83 3.71
C GLU A 931 26.91 5.39 4.14
N ALA A 932 25.88 5.78 3.39
CA ALA A 932 24.48 5.57 3.72
C ALA A 932 23.96 4.15 3.39
N THR A 933 24.85 3.19 3.18
CA THR A 933 24.56 1.77 2.96
C THR A 933 25.62 0.94 3.68
N MET A 934 25.23 -0.20 4.24
CA MET A 934 26.21 -1.11 4.86
C MET A 934 27.12 -1.77 3.81
N PRO A 935 28.34 -2.22 4.20
CA PRO A 935 29.24 -2.95 3.30
C PRO A 935 28.59 -4.21 2.70
N GLY A 936 28.86 -4.48 1.42
CA GLY A 936 28.31 -5.62 0.68
C GLY A 936 26.83 -5.50 0.29
N VAL A 937 26.19 -4.37 0.57
CA VAL A 937 24.78 -4.10 0.19
C VAL A 937 24.70 -2.84 -0.66
N MET A 938 23.93 -2.93 -1.75
CA MET A 938 23.60 -1.82 -2.64
C MET A 938 22.14 -1.41 -2.47
N ALA A 939 21.80 -0.17 -2.81
CA ALA A 939 20.42 0.30 -2.78
C ALA A 939 20.04 1.01 -4.08
N CYS A 940 18.96 0.59 -4.73
CA CYS A 940 18.37 1.25 -5.90
C CYS A 940 16.87 1.41 -5.69
N SER A 941 16.29 2.60 -5.87
CA SER A 941 14.87 2.81 -5.58
C SER A 941 14.01 2.20 -6.68
N HIS A 942 12.89 1.55 -6.33
CA HIS A 942 11.92 1.06 -7.32
C HIS A 942 11.05 2.14 -8.00
N HIS A 943 11.30 3.44 -7.76
CA HIS A 943 10.37 4.52 -8.16
C HIS A 943 10.64 5.18 -9.51
N ALA A 944 11.79 4.92 -10.12
CA ALA A 944 12.23 5.60 -11.33
C ALA A 944 12.55 4.57 -12.43
N GLY A 945 13.11 5.02 -13.56
CA GLY A 945 13.19 4.19 -14.76
C GLY A 945 11.84 4.02 -15.44
N ARG A 946 11.02 5.07 -15.44
CA ARG A 946 9.79 5.16 -16.25
C ARG A 946 10.21 5.30 -17.72
N TRP A 947 9.39 4.81 -18.65
CA TRP A 947 9.73 4.86 -20.08
C TRP A 947 8.48 5.04 -20.94
N LYS A 948 8.65 5.60 -22.13
CA LYS A 948 7.62 5.68 -23.17
C LYS A 948 8.20 5.29 -24.52
N LEU A 949 7.32 4.83 -25.42
CA LEU A 949 7.69 4.44 -26.80
C LEU A 949 7.41 5.55 -27.82
N LYS A 950 6.63 6.56 -27.43
CA LYS A 950 6.31 7.76 -28.23
C LYS A 950 6.13 8.95 -27.31
N ASN A 951 6.46 10.15 -27.78
CA ASN A 951 6.19 11.41 -27.03
C ASN A 951 4.71 11.76 -26.98
N ALA A 952 3.98 11.47 -28.05
CA ALA A 952 2.54 11.73 -28.15
C ALA A 952 1.86 10.69 -29.05
N VAL A 953 0.54 10.58 -28.91
CA VAL A 953 -0.32 9.80 -29.82
C VAL A 953 -1.28 10.73 -30.56
N GLU A 954 -1.52 10.42 -31.83
CA GLU A 954 -2.47 11.12 -32.68
C GLU A 954 -3.79 10.36 -32.70
N ILE A 955 -4.89 11.08 -32.52
CA ILE A 955 -6.24 10.53 -32.53
C ILE A 955 -6.95 11.03 -33.79
N PRO A 956 -7.35 10.15 -34.73
CA PRO A 956 -8.04 10.56 -35.93
C PRO A 956 -9.29 11.40 -35.62
N GLY A 957 -9.41 12.56 -36.27
CA GLY A 957 -10.54 13.48 -36.09
C GLY A 957 -10.48 14.34 -34.82
N PHE A 958 -9.39 14.28 -34.05
CA PHE A 958 -9.13 15.18 -32.93
C PHE A 958 -7.98 16.13 -33.28
N GLU A 959 -8.16 17.43 -33.02
CA GLU A 959 -7.25 18.47 -33.49
C GLU A 959 -5.89 18.49 -32.78
N HIS A 960 -5.84 17.97 -31.55
CA HIS A 960 -4.64 17.98 -30.72
C HIS A 960 -3.99 16.59 -30.61
N LYS A 961 -2.68 16.57 -30.40
CA LYS A 961 -1.97 15.35 -29.99
C LYS A 961 -2.16 15.13 -28.48
N LEU A 962 -2.19 13.87 -28.06
CA LEU A 962 -2.20 13.51 -26.64
C LEU A 962 -0.77 13.17 -26.24
N GLY A 963 -0.14 13.97 -25.39
CA GLY A 963 1.19 13.67 -24.85
C GLY A 963 1.18 12.38 -24.02
N VAL A 964 2.36 11.79 -23.82
CA VAL A 964 2.52 10.53 -23.08
C VAL A 964 3.63 10.69 -22.04
N MET A 965 3.26 10.80 -20.76
CA MET A 965 4.20 10.83 -19.62
C MET A 965 5.37 11.81 -19.81
N GLY A 966 5.10 12.97 -20.39
CA GLY A 966 6.08 13.96 -20.84
C GLY A 966 6.97 14.48 -19.73
N LEU A 967 6.48 14.59 -18.49
CA LEU A 967 7.21 15.26 -17.40
C LEU A 967 8.26 14.39 -16.70
N GLY A 968 8.25 13.07 -16.93
CA GLY A 968 9.06 12.15 -16.14
C GLY A 968 9.48 10.84 -16.81
N ALA A 969 9.15 10.61 -18.09
CA ALA A 969 9.55 9.42 -18.82
C ALA A 969 10.37 9.78 -20.09
N PRO A 970 11.63 9.31 -20.22
CA PRO A 970 12.39 9.41 -21.46
C PRO A 970 11.82 8.48 -22.54
N LEU A 971 12.18 8.75 -23.80
CA LEU A 971 11.86 7.90 -24.94
C LEU A 971 12.84 6.74 -25.04
N TYR A 972 12.31 5.55 -25.32
CA TYR A 972 13.10 4.34 -25.47
C TYR A 972 12.72 3.56 -26.73
N ASP A 973 13.73 2.91 -27.31
CA ASP A 973 13.53 1.80 -28.25
C ASP A 973 13.45 0.49 -27.49
N MET A 974 12.52 -0.37 -27.89
CA MET A 974 12.28 -1.69 -27.30
C MET A 974 12.37 -2.77 -28.36
N THR A 975 13.10 -3.84 -28.06
CA THR A 975 13.09 -5.07 -28.87
C THR A 975 12.65 -6.27 -28.03
N MET A 976 11.98 -7.23 -28.67
CA MET A 976 11.63 -8.53 -28.10
C MET A 976 11.70 -9.59 -29.21
N ASP A 977 12.47 -10.65 -29.02
CA ASP A 977 12.65 -11.71 -30.05
C ASP A 977 11.94 -13.03 -29.71
N GLY A 978 11.19 -13.07 -28.60
CA GLY A 978 10.56 -14.29 -28.07
C GLY A 978 11.27 -14.86 -26.85
N LYS A 979 12.52 -14.47 -26.59
CA LYS A 979 13.33 -14.95 -25.46
C LYS A 979 14.05 -13.83 -24.71
N ILE A 980 14.53 -12.84 -25.46
CA ILE A 980 15.33 -11.72 -24.99
C ILE A 980 14.56 -10.41 -25.23
N GLY A 981 14.57 -9.55 -24.22
CA GLY A 981 14.05 -8.20 -24.26
C GLY A 981 15.17 -7.19 -24.09
N THR A 982 15.18 -6.12 -24.88
CA THR A 982 16.07 -4.98 -24.67
C THR A 982 15.30 -3.67 -24.63
N LEU A 983 15.84 -2.71 -23.87
CA LEU A 983 15.35 -1.33 -23.83
C LEU A 983 16.56 -0.39 -23.89
N LYS A 984 16.55 0.58 -24.82
CA LYS A 984 17.63 1.56 -24.98
C LYS A 984 17.07 2.99 -25.02
N PRO A 985 17.57 3.92 -24.21
CA PRO A 985 17.11 5.31 -24.24
C PRO A 985 17.55 5.95 -25.55
N THR A 986 16.63 6.64 -26.21
CA THR A 986 16.89 7.33 -27.49
C THR A 986 16.80 8.84 -27.39
N GLN A 987 15.94 9.33 -26.48
CA GLN A 987 15.70 10.74 -26.28
C GLN A 987 15.36 11.00 -24.80
N GLY A 988 15.91 12.07 -24.25
CA GLY A 988 15.56 12.56 -22.93
C GLY A 988 14.15 13.17 -22.85
N ILE A 989 13.81 13.72 -21.69
CA ILE A 989 12.53 14.41 -21.45
C ILE A 989 12.49 15.79 -22.11
N VAL A 990 13.60 16.54 -22.07
CA VAL A 990 13.61 17.96 -22.47
C VAL A 990 13.20 18.11 -23.93
N GLU A 991 13.79 17.30 -24.82
CA GLU A 991 13.53 17.37 -26.26
C GLU A 991 12.07 17.01 -26.60
N GLY A 992 11.53 15.95 -26.00
CA GLY A 992 10.13 15.56 -26.21
C GLY A 992 9.13 16.55 -25.60
N MET A 993 9.51 17.30 -24.55
CA MET A 993 8.71 18.36 -23.98
C MET A 993 8.73 19.64 -24.82
N GLU A 994 9.85 19.99 -25.47
CA GLU A 994 9.90 21.12 -26.41
C GLU A 994 8.90 20.97 -27.57
N GLU A 995 8.64 19.74 -28.02
CA GLU A 995 7.62 19.43 -29.04
C GLU A 995 6.19 19.72 -28.57
N ASN A 996 5.94 19.74 -27.24
CA ASN A 996 4.60 19.85 -26.64
C ASN A 996 4.51 20.92 -25.54
N LYS A 997 5.40 21.91 -25.53
CA LYS A 997 5.50 22.93 -24.46
C LYS A 997 4.26 23.80 -24.32
N ASP A 998 3.56 24.05 -25.43
CA ASP A 998 2.31 24.81 -25.46
C ASP A 998 1.11 23.88 -25.26
N SER A 999 1.03 23.22 -24.10
CA SER A 999 -0.06 22.29 -23.78
C SER A 999 -1.44 22.93 -23.99
N TRP A 1000 -2.26 22.29 -24.82
CA TRP A 1000 -3.65 22.68 -25.04
C TRP A 1000 -4.51 22.39 -23.80
N GLN A 1001 -4.16 21.34 -23.04
CA GLN A 1001 -4.82 20.99 -21.78
C GLN A 1001 -4.33 21.88 -20.65
N PHE A 1002 -5.29 22.44 -19.92
CA PHE A 1002 -5.05 23.18 -18.69
C PHE A 1002 -3.96 24.26 -18.82
N LYS A 1003 -3.93 24.98 -19.95
CA LYS A 1003 -2.89 25.97 -20.30
C LYS A 1003 -2.52 26.91 -19.15
N GLN A 1004 -3.50 27.33 -18.33
CA GLN A 1004 -3.25 28.18 -17.16
C GLN A 1004 -2.37 27.53 -16.08
N TYR A 1005 -2.48 26.21 -15.88
CA TYR A 1005 -1.75 25.44 -14.88
C TYR A 1005 -0.40 24.91 -15.39
N ASN A 1006 -0.17 25.01 -16.69
CA ASN A 1006 1.01 24.50 -17.39
C ASN A 1006 1.81 25.62 -18.10
N ARG A 1007 1.70 26.88 -17.62
CA ARG A 1007 2.38 28.04 -18.24
C ARG A 1007 3.90 28.03 -18.10
N ASP A 1008 4.39 27.24 -17.17
CA ASP A 1008 5.77 27.22 -16.71
C ASP A 1008 6.49 25.94 -17.16
N LEU A 1009 5.96 25.23 -18.16
CA LEU A 1009 6.60 24.06 -18.78
C LEU A 1009 7.95 24.40 -19.44
N ASP A 1010 8.19 25.68 -19.76
CA ASP A 1010 9.47 26.24 -20.19
C ASP A 1010 10.58 26.18 -19.11
N ASN A 1011 10.23 25.89 -17.86
CA ASN A 1011 11.18 25.81 -16.74
C ASN A 1011 11.63 24.38 -16.41
N ILE A 1012 11.42 23.41 -17.31
CA ILE A 1012 11.90 22.04 -17.13
C ILE A 1012 13.41 22.00 -17.47
N TRP A 1013 14.22 21.57 -16.50
CA TRP A 1013 15.68 21.50 -16.62
C TRP A 1013 16.27 20.11 -16.35
N TRP A 1014 15.42 19.11 -16.08
CA TRP A 1014 15.80 17.73 -15.84
C TRP A 1014 15.49 16.84 -17.03
N ASP A 1015 16.29 15.80 -17.25
CA ASP A 1015 16.18 14.96 -18.46
C ASP A 1015 15.82 13.49 -18.19
N GLY A 1016 15.87 13.05 -16.94
CA GLY A 1016 15.41 11.73 -16.51
C GLY A 1016 16.24 10.53 -17.00
N LEU A 1017 17.39 10.77 -17.65
CA LEU A 1017 18.29 9.74 -18.21
C LEU A 1017 19.25 9.08 -17.19
N SER A 1018 19.03 9.28 -15.89
CA SER A 1018 19.90 8.72 -14.83
C SER A 1018 19.26 7.58 -14.04
N GLY A 1019 18.22 6.95 -14.58
CA GLY A 1019 17.53 5.84 -13.95
C GLY A 1019 17.13 4.74 -14.92
N SER A 1020 16.92 3.54 -14.39
CA SER A 1020 16.70 2.31 -15.16
C SER A 1020 15.54 1.51 -14.59
N TRP A 1021 14.86 0.76 -15.45
CA TRP A 1021 13.70 -0.06 -15.06
C TRP A 1021 14.17 -1.44 -14.54
N GLN A 1022 14.72 -1.48 -13.32
CA GLN A 1022 15.33 -2.71 -12.80
C GLN A 1022 14.36 -3.90 -12.66
N ASN A 1023 13.06 -3.63 -12.48
CA ASN A 1023 12.03 -4.66 -12.34
C ASN A 1023 11.81 -5.45 -13.64
N ALA A 1024 12.19 -4.90 -14.80
CA ALA A 1024 12.14 -5.62 -16.06
C ALA A 1024 13.10 -6.81 -16.06
N VAL A 1025 14.24 -6.66 -15.36
CA VAL A 1025 15.28 -7.66 -15.26
C VAL A 1025 14.89 -8.66 -14.17
N ALA A 1026 14.58 -8.20 -12.96
CA ALA A 1026 14.32 -9.06 -11.81
C ALA A 1026 13.27 -10.15 -12.10
N PRO A 1027 13.61 -11.45 -11.97
CA PRO A 1027 12.65 -12.54 -12.18
C PRO A 1027 11.63 -12.62 -11.03
N SER A 1028 10.53 -13.35 -11.25
CA SER A 1028 9.55 -13.62 -10.21
C SER A 1028 10.08 -14.63 -9.19
N HIS A 1029 10.21 -14.18 -7.94
CA HIS A 1029 10.63 -14.98 -6.78
C HIS A 1029 9.49 -15.12 -5.75
N PRO A 1030 8.49 -16.00 -5.96
CA PRO A 1030 7.38 -16.18 -5.04
C PRO A 1030 7.82 -16.95 -3.79
N ASP A 1031 7.71 -16.33 -2.60
CA ASP A 1031 7.94 -17.01 -1.33
C ASP A 1031 6.95 -18.21 -1.17
N PRO A 1032 7.44 -19.40 -0.78
CA PRO A 1032 6.64 -20.64 -0.82
C PRO A 1032 5.49 -20.69 0.21
N ILE A 1033 5.52 -19.85 1.25
CA ILE A 1033 4.46 -19.82 2.27
C ILE A 1033 3.62 -18.55 2.16
N ALA A 1034 4.27 -17.38 2.14
CA ALA A 1034 3.57 -16.10 2.08
C ALA A 1034 3.08 -15.73 0.69
N GLY A 1035 3.64 -16.33 -0.38
CA GLY A 1035 3.37 -15.95 -1.77
C GLY A 1035 3.95 -14.59 -2.17
N ASN A 1036 4.65 -13.93 -1.26
CA ASN A 1036 5.23 -12.60 -1.47
C ASN A 1036 6.40 -12.66 -2.46
N HIS A 1037 6.53 -11.67 -3.34
CA HIS A 1037 7.74 -11.56 -4.16
C HIS A 1037 8.97 -11.16 -3.32
N ALA A 1038 10.00 -12.01 -3.29
CA ALA A 1038 11.27 -11.74 -2.64
C ALA A 1038 12.10 -10.73 -3.46
N TRP A 1039 11.98 -9.46 -3.08
CA TRP A 1039 12.44 -8.33 -3.89
C TRP A 1039 13.95 -8.09 -3.93
N HIS A 1040 14.69 -8.47 -2.89
CA HIS A 1040 16.14 -8.27 -2.89
C HIS A 1040 16.79 -9.26 -3.85
N GLN A 1041 17.81 -8.80 -4.55
CA GLN A 1041 18.44 -9.57 -5.62
C GLN A 1041 19.92 -9.79 -5.30
N LYS A 1042 20.43 -10.99 -5.58
CA LYS A 1042 21.88 -11.17 -5.68
C LYS A 1042 22.28 -10.53 -7.00
N VAL A 1043 23.28 -9.64 -6.95
CA VAL A 1043 23.78 -8.96 -8.13
C VAL A 1043 25.29 -9.03 -8.24
N ARG A 1044 25.78 -9.02 -9.47
CA ARG A 1044 27.18 -8.80 -9.82
C ARG A 1044 27.33 -7.42 -10.44
N VAL A 1045 28.37 -6.68 -10.05
CA VAL A 1045 28.61 -5.31 -10.52
C VAL A 1045 29.94 -5.17 -11.24
N GLU A 1046 29.93 -4.40 -12.31
CA GLU A 1046 31.12 -3.98 -13.04
C GLU A 1046 30.92 -2.57 -13.63
N LEU A 1047 32.01 -1.92 -14.04
CA LEU A 1047 31.92 -0.70 -14.85
C LEU A 1047 31.22 -1.02 -16.18
N ALA A 1048 30.33 -0.13 -16.62
CA ALA A 1048 29.66 -0.29 -17.89
C ALA A 1048 30.67 -0.28 -19.07
N GLY A 1049 30.35 -1.02 -20.14
CA GLY A 1049 31.14 -1.07 -21.35
C GLY A 1049 31.09 0.25 -22.14
N LYS A 1050 31.88 0.35 -23.21
CA LYS A 1050 31.99 1.58 -24.01
C LYS A 1050 30.69 1.97 -24.72
N ASP A 1051 29.86 0.98 -25.06
CA ASP A 1051 28.61 1.15 -25.81
C ASP A 1051 27.37 1.12 -24.90
N ASP A 1052 27.57 0.92 -23.59
CA ASP A 1052 26.51 0.88 -22.60
C ASP A 1052 26.18 2.31 -22.14
N VAL A 1053 24.89 2.65 -22.09
CA VAL A 1053 24.40 3.94 -21.55
C VAL A 1053 23.46 3.73 -20.37
N ILE A 1054 23.41 4.70 -19.44
CA ILE A 1054 22.47 4.63 -18.31
C ILE A 1054 21.04 4.59 -18.85
N GLY A 1055 20.25 3.63 -18.36
CA GLY A 1055 18.91 3.33 -18.87
C GLY A 1055 18.87 2.05 -19.72
N ASP A 1056 20.00 1.57 -20.23
CA ASP A 1056 20.05 0.31 -20.99
C ASP A 1056 19.60 -0.88 -20.15
N ILE A 1057 18.80 -1.74 -20.78
CA ILE A 1057 18.27 -2.98 -20.21
C ILE A 1057 18.47 -4.12 -21.19
N TYR A 1058 18.93 -5.24 -20.65
CA TYR A 1058 18.95 -6.53 -21.32
C TYR A 1058 18.37 -7.58 -20.37
N VAL A 1059 17.38 -8.33 -20.83
CA VAL A 1059 16.80 -9.42 -20.03
C VAL A 1059 16.59 -10.67 -20.88
N ASN A 1060 16.95 -11.82 -20.34
CA ASN A 1060 16.53 -13.12 -20.84
C ASN A 1060 15.28 -13.55 -20.06
N TYR A 1061 14.10 -13.17 -20.55
CA TYR A 1061 12.84 -13.47 -19.87
C TYR A 1061 12.40 -14.94 -20.06
N GLU A 1062 13.08 -15.72 -20.91
CA GLU A 1062 12.99 -17.19 -20.91
C GLU A 1062 13.71 -17.79 -19.70
N ASN A 1063 14.90 -17.27 -19.33
CA ASN A 1063 15.55 -17.62 -18.08
C ASN A 1063 14.69 -17.21 -16.89
N ASN A 1064 14.09 -16.01 -16.89
CA ASN A 1064 13.19 -15.59 -15.80
C ASN A 1064 12.02 -16.56 -15.58
N MET A 1065 11.47 -17.16 -16.65
CA MET A 1065 10.43 -18.19 -16.52
C MET A 1065 10.97 -19.45 -15.84
N LYS A 1066 12.19 -19.89 -16.20
CA LYS A 1066 12.85 -21.03 -15.56
C LYS A 1066 13.18 -20.76 -14.10
N VAL A 1067 13.57 -19.53 -13.75
CA VAL A 1067 13.74 -19.10 -12.36
C VAL A 1067 12.43 -19.22 -11.59
N TYR A 1068 11.33 -18.69 -12.13
CA TYR A 1068 10.00 -18.85 -11.52
C TYR A 1068 9.64 -20.33 -11.32
N GLN A 1069 9.89 -21.17 -12.33
CA GLN A 1069 9.60 -22.61 -12.26
C GLN A 1069 10.44 -23.29 -11.17
N ALA A 1070 11.74 -22.99 -11.06
CA ALA A 1070 12.58 -23.50 -9.98
C ALA A 1070 12.06 -23.08 -8.59
N TRP A 1071 11.69 -21.82 -8.41
CA TRP A 1071 11.10 -21.35 -7.16
C TRP A 1071 9.77 -22.03 -6.84
N ARG A 1072 8.92 -22.27 -7.83
CA ARG A 1072 7.67 -23.00 -7.66
C ARG A 1072 7.93 -24.48 -7.34
N ASP A 1073 8.74 -25.14 -8.12
CA ASP A 1073 8.85 -26.61 -8.13
C ASP A 1073 9.81 -27.13 -7.04
N ASP A 1074 10.85 -26.38 -6.68
CA ASP A 1074 11.86 -26.81 -5.72
C ASP A 1074 11.60 -26.35 -4.27
N LEU A 1075 10.79 -25.30 -4.08
CA LEU A 1075 10.57 -24.69 -2.75
C LEU A 1075 9.16 -24.85 -2.19
N THR A 1076 8.14 -25.16 -3.02
CA THR A 1076 6.76 -25.26 -2.54
C THR A 1076 6.38 -26.66 -2.09
N ARG A 1077 5.30 -26.77 -1.30
CA ARG A 1077 4.68 -28.04 -0.91
C ARG A 1077 3.23 -28.04 -1.41
N PRO A 1078 2.99 -28.48 -2.65
CA PRO A 1078 1.68 -28.34 -3.30
C PRO A 1078 0.63 -29.28 -2.71
N LEU A 1079 -0.62 -29.05 -3.11
CA LEU A 1079 -1.72 -29.99 -2.88
C LEU A 1079 -1.47 -31.34 -3.59
N ASP A 1080 -1.95 -32.43 -3.00
CA ASP A 1080 -1.92 -33.79 -3.56
C ASP A 1080 -3.27 -34.52 -3.39
N GLU A 1081 -3.36 -35.79 -3.80
CA GLU A 1081 -4.57 -36.60 -3.74
C GLU A 1081 -5.12 -36.85 -2.33
N THR A 1082 -4.34 -36.60 -1.28
CA THR A 1082 -4.77 -36.71 0.12
C THR A 1082 -5.49 -35.44 0.60
N ASP A 1083 -5.27 -34.32 -0.07
CA ASP A 1083 -5.85 -33.04 0.30
C ASP A 1083 -7.35 -32.96 -0.08
N THR A 1084 -8.17 -32.58 0.90
CA THR A 1084 -9.62 -32.37 0.72
C THR A 1084 -10.01 -30.89 0.67
N LEU A 1085 -9.09 -30.00 1.02
CA LEU A 1085 -9.27 -28.55 1.01
C LEU A 1085 -8.15 -27.89 0.23
N ARG A 1086 -8.47 -26.79 -0.47
CA ARG A 1086 -7.46 -26.00 -1.20
C ARG A 1086 -6.56 -25.15 -0.31
N ARG A 1087 -7.05 -24.75 0.87
CA ARG A 1087 -6.33 -23.96 1.87
C ARG A 1087 -7.01 -24.02 3.24
N PRO A 1088 -6.32 -23.61 4.32
CA PRO A 1088 -6.94 -23.50 5.63
C PRO A 1088 -8.09 -22.50 5.63
N GLN A 1089 -9.28 -22.90 6.09
CA GLN A 1089 -10.46 -22.05 6.04
C GLN A 1089 -10.46 -20.91 7.09
N HIS A 1090 -9.61 -20.98 8.11
CA HIS A 1090 -9.51 -19.94 9.15
C HIS A 1090 -8.69 -18.74 8.69
N ILE A 1091 -7.76 -18.93 7.75
CA ILE A 1091 -7.06 -17.83 7.09
C ILE A 1091 -8.07 -17.16 6.15
N LYS A 1092 -8.45 -15.92 6.42
CA LYS A 1092 -9.48 -15.24 5.64
C LYS A 1092 -8.99 -14.97 4.22
N ARG A 1093 -9.87 -15.11 3.22
CA ARG A 1093 -9.67 -14.48 1.90
C ARG A 1093 -10.12 -13.01 1.98
N PRO A 1094 -9.32 -12.05 1.51
CA PRO A 1094 -9.55 -10.63 1.78
C PRO A 1094 -10.75 -10.04 1.04
N ALA A 1095 -11.02 -10.50 -0.19
CA ALA A 1095 -12.01 -9.85 -1.08
C ALA A 1095 -13.29 -10.66 -1.30
N VAL A 1096 -13.16 -11.87 -1.86
CA VAL A 1096 -14.31 -12.67 -2.31
C VAL A 1096 -14.72 -13.68 -1.22
N PRO A 1097 -15.94 -13.60 -0.68
CA PRO A 1097 -16.44 -14.61 0.25
C PRO A 1097 -16.81 -15.88 -0.52
N LEU A 1098 -16.14 -16.97 -0.20
CA LEU A 1098 -16.34 -18.28 -0.82
C LEU A 1098 -17.23 -19.22 0.02
N SER A 1099 -17.89 -20.16 -0.65
CA SER A 1099 -18.59 -21.28 0.00
C SER A 1099 -17.65 -22.45 0.30
N ASP A 1100 -18.09 -23.38 1.15
CA ASP A 1100 -17.31 -24.58 1.46
C ASP A 1100 -17.07 -25.45 0.22
N LYS A 1101 -18.00 -25.43 -0.75
CA LYS A 1101 -17.84 -26.10 -2.04
C LYS A 1101 -16.64 -25.56 -2.83
N ALA A 1102 -16.38 -24.25 -2.80
CA ALA A 1102 -15.22 -23.66 -3.46
C ALA A 1102 -13.90 -24.06 -2.76
N TYR A 1103 -13.90 -24.21 -1.43
CA TYR A 1103 -12.73 -24.67 -0.69
C TYR A 1103 -12.44 -26.16 -0.90
N ALA A 1104 -13.47 -26.98 -1.05
CA ALA A 1104 -13.34 -28.43 -1.20
C ALA A 1104 -12.68 -28.82 -2.54
N VAL A 1105 -11.68 -29.69 -2.49
CA VAL A 1105 -10.97 -30.20 -3.66
C VAL A 1105 -10.92 -31.73 -3.64
N LYS A 1106 -10.88 -32.32 -4.83
CA LYS A 1106 -10.63 -33.75 -5.01
C LYS A 1106 -9.64 -33.91 -6.15
N LEU A 1107 -8.39 -34.19 -5.81
CA LEU A 1107 -7.32 -34.38 -6.78
C LEU A 1107 -7.20 -35.86 -7.16
N LYS A 1108 -6.82 -36.11 -8.41
CA LYS A 1108 -6.42 -37.44 -8.89
C LYS A 1108 -4.92 -37.65 -8.63
N ALA A 1109 -4.54 -38.90 -8.41
CA ALA A 1109 -3.15 -39.33 -8.29
C ALA A 1109 -2.31 -38.82 -9.47
#